data_AF-A0A1V9FU84-F1
#
_entry.id   AF-A0A1V9FU84-F1
#
_cell.length_a   1.000
_cell.length_b   1.000
_cell.length_c   1.000
_cell.angle_alpha   90.00
_cell.angle_beta   90.00
_cell.angle_gamma   90.00
#
_symmetry.space_group_name_H-M   'P 1'
#
loop_
_entity.id
_entity.type
_entity.pdbx_description
1 polymer ?
#
loop_
_entity_poly.entity_id
_entity_poly.type
_entity_poly.pdbx_seq_one_letter_code
_entity_poly.pdbx_strand_id
1 'polypeptide(L)'
;MAFSDYPQVDDASERADESSTSLMALFSQANGFICRPLPRDTGVDFMVELVTERQKARGWHFGVQLKSVSEIETVNQGQMISYSFKTSRLHYLGVNVPNLGMVVIYDYKTKQSYYELASLITKHLFDERGNSDWEQQDTVNIHVPTNNKLDSESIPTLHAWLVSVFNNAVRMNDSYGGLYGLPRTSMRYSPDDFDLNSPQGIISYLEKNGTDLLINYQLGEVSRLIARLTDQDISEHTSILCLAATARSQAGRFNESHVLCRKALRRSDLTEDQRIQILYEDIKNRFKLGKVSLEDSITEMAALKERPLSTQSRLTIAVNQLQAQLANGTFVDAVTEKYRQQIFALFDQIEASNLPGSIKFLLNLWNADNYSLFINLTFTVNARAAHLGTFNDWVQAMQRIMALDKELLNFLETIAKRVEGQSCKLVRAYTLQIHVKHMVTREIGSSFLRPERNNFEGFQKNLQANINLALNAVNYFNEEGVKYEAYVALRNALELLEIGRFKLGKALNHDIDGLYELLKTWEDEMLLDPVDLQVPGIFERAGLKATKEGEVIADFTDEQNQILSRLLSRKDGMSTNQLGYLIGEINSYQEVFKRCPPDEIGVRSIYQPVPDVPRYDHPVRYVLIKKSFNFESSPSYDIFVPLKDWGYWIEEYNNSA
;
A
#
# COMPACT_ATOMS: atom_id res chain seq x y z
N MET A 1 68.09 17.81 17.15
CA MET A 1 68.97 17.50 18.30
C MET A 1 70.40 17.81 17.90
N ALA A 2 71.17 18.52 18.72
CA ALA A 2 72.59 18.75 18.46
C ALA A 2 73.40 17.47 18.74
N PHE A 3 74.61 17.37 18.17
CA PHE A 3 75.48 16.18 18.26
C PHE A 3 75.89 15.79 19.70
N SER A 4 75.74 16.71 20.65
CA SER A 4 76.11 16.55 22.07
C SER A 4 74.91 16.44 23.02
N ASP A 5 73.68 16.48 22.52
CA ASP A 5 72.49 16.33 23.37
C ASP A 5 72.24 14.84 23.63
N TYR A 6 72.32 14.42 24.90
CA TYR A 6 71.80 13.11 25.29
C TYR A 6 70.29 13.07 25.03
N PRO A 7 69.74 11.96 24.52
CA PRO A 7 68.30 11.84 24.35
C PRO A 7 67.62 12.04 25.71
N GLN A 8 66.72 13.02 25.79
CA GLN A 8 65.85 13.15 26.96
C GLN A 8 64.87 11.99 26.95
N VAL A 9 64.91 11.16 28.00
CA VAL A 9 63.83 10.23 28.30
C VAL A 9 62.70 11.08 28.87
N ASP A 10 61.64 11.25 28.10
CA ASP A 10 60.42 11.92 28.58
C ASP A 10 59.53 10.93 29.36
N ASP A 11 58.63 11.47 30.19
CA ASP A 11 57.64 10.68 30.94
C ASP A 11 56.82 9.74 30.04
N ALA A 12 56.65 10.10 28.76
CA ALA A 12 55.97 9.28 27.78
C ALA A 12 56.78 8.03 27.39
N SER A 13 58.10 8.15 27.26
CA SER A 13 58.99 7.04 26.96
C SER A 13 59.12 6.04 28.13
N GLU A 14 59.05 6.48 29.39
CA GLU A 14 59.05 5.57 30.55
C GLU A 14 57.76 4.73 30.65
N ARG A 15 56.64 5.30 30.19
CA ARG A 15 55.29 4.71 30.33
C ARG A 15 54.79 4.02 29.05
N ALA A 16 55.62 3.99 28.01
CA ALA A 16 55.32 3.37 26.73
C ALA A 16 55.05 1.86 26.87
N ASP A 17 55.75 1.18 27.79
CA ASP A 17 55.61 -0.27 27.98
C ASP A 17 54.26 -0.65 28.60
N GLU A 18 53.76 0.11 29.58
CA GLU A 18 52.46 -0.16 30.22
C GLU A 18 51.30 0.03 29.24
N SER A 19 51.28 1.16 28.54
CA SER A 19 50.26 1.47 27.53
C SER A 19 50.28 0.46 26.37
N SER A 20 51.46 0.06 25.90
CA SER A 20 51.62 -0.98 24.88
C SER A 20 51.09 -2.33 25.36
N THR A 21 51.44 -2.73 26.58
CA THR A 21 50.98 -4.00 27.18
C THR A 21 49.46 -4.02 27.33
N SER A 22 48.86 -2.91 27.79
CA SER A 22 47.41 -2.77 27.93
C SER A 22 46.69 -2.91 26.58
N LEU A 23 47.20 -2.23 25.54
CA LEU A 23 46.62 -2.29 24.20
C LEU A 23 46.75 -3.70 23.59
N MET A 24 47.90 -4.35 23.74
CA MET A 24 48.13 -5.71 23.23
C MET A 24 47.24 -6.76 23.93
N ALA A 25 46.92 -6.57 25.21
CA ALA A 25 45.98 -7.44 25.92
C ALA A 25 44.55 -7.32 25.34
N LEU A 26 44.12 -6.10 25.01
CA LEU A 26 42.83 -5.83 24.38
C LEU A 26 42.77 -6.40 22.95
N PHE A 27 43.81 -6.19 22.14
CA PHE A 27 43.92 -6.76 20.79
C PHE A 27 44.63 -8.12 20.76
N SER A 28 44.26 -9.00 21.69
CA SER A 28 44.80 -10.36 21.78
C SER A 28 43.99 -11.38 20.97
N GLN A 29 44.56 -12.57 20.77
CA GLN A 29 43.90 -13.66 20.05
C GLN A 29 42.63 -14.15 20.75
N ALA A 30 42.60 -14.08 22.09
CA ALA A 30 41.41 -14.40 22.87
C ALA A 30 40.22 -13.49 22.51
N ASN A 31 40.52 -12.26 22.08
CA ASN A 31 39.54 -11.27 21.65
C ASN A 31 39.36 -11.22 20.13
N GLY A 32 39.93 -12.17 19.39
CA GLY A 32 39.79 -12.25 17.94
C GLY A 32 40.78 -11.39 17.14
N PHE A 33 41.92 -11.02 17.72
CA PHE A 33 42.93 -10.17 17.07
C PHE A 33 44.35 -10.75 17.15
N ILE A 34 45.22 -10.36 16.22
CA ILE A 34 46.68 -10.56 16.33
C ILE A 34 47.33 -9.19 16.25
N CYS A 35 47.73 -8.65 17.39
CA CYS A 35 48.43 -7.38 17.47
C CYS A 35 49.95 -7.57 17.31
N ARG A 36 50.55 -6.91 16.31
CA ARG A 36 52.00 -6.93 16.07
C ARG A 36 52.56 -5.51 16.21
N PRO A 37 53.54 -5.27 17.10
CA PRO A 37 54.19 -3.97 17.18
C PRO A 37 55.02 -3.71 15.91
N LEU A 38 55.05 -2.45 15.46
CA LEU A 38 55.86 -1.99 14.36
C LEU A 38 57.06 -1.18 14.86
N PRO A 39 58.14 -1.06 14.06
CA PRO A 39 59.25 -0.18 14.39
C PRO A 39 58.80 1.27 14.63
N ARG A 40 59.39 1.89 15.66
CA ARG A 40 59.18 3.32 15.97
C ARG A 40 59.51 4.17 14.73
N ASP A 41 58.72 5.22 14.49
CA ASP A 41 58.77 6.18 13.36
C ASP A 41 57.97 5.88 12.08
N THR A 42 57.23 4.77 12.00
CA THR A 42 56.42 4.48 10.79
C THR A 42 55.03 5.15 10.76
N GLY A 43 54.67 5.94 11.77
CA GLY A 43 53.35 6.57 11.86
C GLY A 43 52.20 5.59 12.19
N VAL A 44 52.54 4.35 12.51
CA VAL A 44 51.68 3.31 13.09
C VAL A 44 52.51 2.59 14.15
N ASP A 45 51.96 2.39 15.34
CA ASP A 45 52.67 1.70 16.40
C ASP A 45 52.36 0.19 16.39
N PHE A 46 51.14 -0.18 15.99
CA PHE A 46 50.71 -1.57 15.90
C PHE A 46 49.98 -1.86 14.61
N MET A 47 50.26 -3.01 14.02
CA MET A 47 49.44 -3.60 12.97
C MET A 47 48.58 -4.69 13.59
N VAL A 48 47.25 -4.54 13.52
CA VAL A 48 46.30 -5.47 14.12
C VAL A 48 45.63 -6.28 13.02
N GLU A 49 45.74 -7.61 13.10
CA GLU A 49 45.07 -8.54 12.20
C GLU A 49 43.78 -9.08 12.84
N LEU A 50 42.70 -9.20 12.06
CA LEU A 50 41.46 -9.84 12.50
C LEU A 50 41.51 -11.37 12.35
N VAL A 51 41.10 -12.06 13.42
CA VAL A 51 40.86 -13.50 13.45
C VAL A 51 39.35 -13.73 13.36
N THR A 52 38.92 -14.48 12.35
CA THR A 52 37.49 -14.77 12.10
C THR A 52 37.11 -16.17 12.61
N GLU A 53 35.81 -16.49 12.56
CA GLU A 53 35.28 -17.80 12.94
C GLU A 53 36.10 -18.94 12.34
N ARG A 54 36.40 -19.94 13.18
CA ARG A 54 37.35 -21.06 12.95
C ARG A 54 38.84 -20.75 13.23
N GLN A 55 39.15 -19.69 13.99
CA GLN A 55 40.55 -19.36 14.36
C GLN A 55 41.44 -19.13 13.13
N LYS A 56 40.87 -18.57 12.05
CA LYS A 56 41.58 -18.33 10.80
C LYS A 56 41.91 -16.85 10.65
N ALA A 57 43.20 -16.58 10.55
CA ALA A 57 43.78 -15.31 10.10
C ALA A 57 43.41 -15.08 8.62
N ARG A 58 42.73 -13.96 8.32
CA ARG A 58 42.25 -13.63 6.97
C ARG A 58 43.18 -12.69 6.20
N GLY A 59 44.25 -12.20 6.83
CA GLY A 59 45.07 -11.12 6.28
C GLY A 59 44.35 -9.77 6.23
N TRP A 60 43.33 -9.57 7.08
CA TRP A 60 42.64 -8.30 7.24
C TRP A 60 43.32 -7.50 8.34
N HIS A 61 43.97 -6.41 7.97
CA HIS A 61 44.79 -5.62 8.88
C HIS A 61 44.31 -4.18 8.98
N PHE A 62 44.49 -3.59 10.15
CA PHE A 62 44.36 -2.14 10.33
C PHE A 62 45.49 -1.63 11.23
N GLY A 63 45.92 -0.39 10.97
CA GLY A 63 46.96 0.28 11.75
C GLY A 63 46.39 0.96 12.98
N VAL A 64 47.11 0.88 14.10
CA VAL A 64 46.79 1.60 15.33
C VAL A 64 47.97 2.51 15.70
N GLN A 65 47.68 3.78 15.95
CA GLN A 65 48.62 4.71 16.58
C GLN A 65 48.21 4.93 18.04
N LEU A 66 49.11 4.59 18.95
CA LEU A 66 48.94 4.76 20.39
C LEU A 66 49.56 6.10 20.85
N LYS A 67 48.86 6.79 21.73
CA LYS A 67 49.30 8.03 22.38
C LYS A 67 49.03 7.92 23.87
N SER A 68 50.08 8.01 24.67
CA SER A 68 49.98 7.93 26.13
C SER A 68 50.03 9.33 26.71
N VAL A 69 49.04 9.68 27.53
CA VAL A 69 48.91 11.00 28.16
C VAL A 69 48.80 10.87 29.68
N SER A 70 49.40 11.81 30.40
CA SER A 70 49.31 11.87 31.87
C SER A 70 47.98 12.42 32.35
N GLU A 71 47.37 13.29 31.56
CA GLU A 71 46.06 13.89 31.81
C GLU A 71 45.39 14.17 30.46
N ILE A 72 44.10 13.84 30.36
CA ILE A 72 43.29 14.10 29.17
C ILE A 72 42.76 15.52 29.20
N GLU A 73 42.97 16.27 28.13
CA GLU A 73 42.28 17.54 27.91
C GLU A 73 40.90 17.24 27.32
N THR A 74 39.84 17.79 27.91
CA THR A 74 38.48 17.56 27.43
C THR A 74 37.82 18.86 26.95
N VAL A 75 37.03 18.74 25.88
CA VAL A 75 36.25 19.82 25.27
C VAL A 75 34.77 19.42 25.21
N ASN A 76 33.89 20.34 24.81
CA ASN A 76 32.43 20.11 24.73
C ASN A 76 31.85 19.55 26.04
N GLN A 77 32.10 20.24 27.15
CA GLN A 77 31.59 19.85 28.48
C GLN A 77 32.01 18.43 28.91
N GLY A 78 33.20 17.97 28.49
CA GLY A 78 33.73 16.65 28.87
C GLY A 78 33.34 15.49 27.94
N GLN A 79 32.64 15.77 26.84
CA GLN A 79 32.19 14.74 25.91
C GLN A 79 33.28 14.26 24.95
N MET A 80 34.29 15.09 24.70
CA MET A 80 35.36 14.81 23.73
C MET A 80 36.73 15.04 24.38
N ILE A 81 37.70 14.21 24.05
CA ILE A 81 39.12 14.37 24.37
C ILE A 81 39.77 15.14 23.22
N SER A 82 40.41 16.26 23.54
CA SER A 82 41.20 17.04 22.57
C SER A 82 42.66 16.62 22.65
N TYR A 83 43.26 16.32 21.50
CA TYR A 83 44.67 15.93 21.42
C TYR A 83 45.34 16.48 20.17
N SER A 84 46.50 17.14 20.32
CA SER A 84 47.27 17.62 19.17
C SER A 84 47.97 16.46 18.46
N PHE A 85 47.57 16.19 17.22
CA PHE A 85 48.00 15.03 16.45
C PHE A 85 48.66 15.45 15.14
N LYS A 86 49.71 14.74 14.71
CA LYS A 86 50.38 15.03 13.43
C LYS A 86 49.48 14.67 12.26
N THR A 87 49.20 15.62 11.39
CA THR A 87 48.36 15.46 10.19
C THR A 87 48.90 14.37 9.27
N SER A 88 50.22 14.31 9.08
CA SER A 88 50.91 13.26 8.32
C SER A 88 50.64 11.84 8.84
N ARG A 89 50.56 11.65 10.16
CA ARG A 89 50.23 10.34 10.77
C ARG A 89 48.75 10.00 10.59
N LEU A 90 47.87 10.99 10.70
CA LEU A 90 46.44 10.80 10.49
C LEU A 90 46.16 10.39 9.03
N HIS A 91 46.80 11.07 8.08
CA HIS A 91 46.74 10.71 6.67
C HIS A 91 47.24 9.27 6.44
N TYR A 92 48.40 8.92 7.00
CA TYR A 92 48.96 7.58 6.85
C TYR A 92 48.04 6.47 7.38
N LEU A 93 47.37 6.69 8.52
CA LEU A 93 46.33 5.80 9.03
C LEU A 93 45.11 5.70 8.09
N GLY A 94 44.80 6.81 7.41
CA GLY A 94 43.63 6.95 6.53
C GLY A 94 43.77 6.38 5.11
N VAL A 95 44.98 6.03 4.67
CA VAL A 95 45.25 5.59 3.29
C VAL A 95 44.89 4.12 3.04
N ASN A 96 44.78 3.31 4.09
CA ASN A 96 44.44 1.89 3.93
C ASN A 96 43.02 1.71 3.38
N VAL A 97 42.81 0.65 2.59
CA VAL A 97 41.49 0.28 2.07
C VAL A 97 41.10 -1.09 2.62
N PRO A 98 39.98 -1.21 3.36
CA PRO A 98 39.13 -0.13 3.86
C PRO A 98 39.83 0.80 4.86
N ASN A 99 39.40 2.07 4.93
CA ASN A 99 39.98 3.10 5.81
C ASN A 99 39.55 2.88 7.27
N LEU A 100 40.32 2.02 7.94
CA LEU A 100 40.08 1.54 9.31
C LEU A 100 41.24 1.83 10.27
N GLY A 101 42.16 2.73 9.90
CA GLY A 101 43.21 3.17 10.81
C GLY A 101 42.61 3.76 12.08
N MET A 102 43.24 3.51 13.23
CA MET A 102 42.70 3.87 14.55
C MET A 102 43.72 4.68 15.35
N VAL A 103 43.23 5.70 16.03
CA VAL A 103 44.00 6.44 17.04
C VAL A 103 43.51 6.01 18.41
N VAL A 104 44.44 5.63 19.29
CA VAL A 104 44.14 5.25 20.68
C VAL A 104 44.86 6.20 21.62
N ILE A 105 44.09 6.83 22.52
CA ILE A 105 44.59 7.67 23.60
C ILE A 105 44.52 6.88 24.91
N TYR A 106 45.67 6.62 25.51
CA TYR A 106 45.80 5.95 26.80
C TYR A 106 45.96 6.99 27.91
N ASP A 107 44.96 7.09 28.79
CA ASP A 107 45.00 7.92 29.99
C ASP A 107 45.66 7.15 31.13
N TYR A 108 46.88 7.55 31.48
CA TYR A 108 47.67 6.91 32.52
C TYR A 108 47.03 7.02 33.92
N LYS A 109 46.34 8.13 34.20
CA LYS A 109 45.77 8.40 35.53
C LYS A 109 44.62 7.44 35.84
N THR A 110 43.77 7.19 34.86
CA THR A 110 42.61 6.29 34.99
C THR A 110 42.88 4.88 34.49
N LYS A 111 44.01 4.66 33.81
CA LYS A 111 44.36 3.42 33.09
C LYS A 111 43.31 3.02 32.05
N GLN A 112 42.67 4.01 31.43
CA GLN A 112 41.64 3.80 30.40
C GLN A 112 42.18 4.15 29.00
N SER A 113 41.74 3.39 28.01
CA SER A 113 42.01 3.65 26.60
C SER A 113 40.76 4.20 25.94
N TYR A 114 40.91 5.23 25.12
CA TYR A 114 39.87 5.80 24.28
C TYR A 114 40.29 5.67 22.82
N TYR A 115 39.36 5.49 21.90
CA TYR A 115 39.71 5.31 20.50
C TYR A 115 38.76 6.05 19.55
N GLU A 116 39.29 6.38 18.37
CA GLU A 116 38.47 6.79 17.24
C GLU A 116 39.14 6.36 15.93
N LEU A 117 38.33 6.17 14.90
CA LEU A 117 38.81 5.83 13.56
C LEU A 117 39.32 7.08 12.84
N ALA A 118 40.40 6.94 12.09
CA ALA A 118 41.00 8.00 11.29
C ALA A 118 39.99 8.61 10.29
N SER A 119 39.10 7.79 9.72
CA SER A 119 38.02 8.24 8.83
C SER A 119 36.99 9.12 9.55
N LEU A 120 36.61 8.79 10.78
CA LEU A 120 35.69 9.58 11.59
C LEU A 120 36.34 10.86 12.12
N ILE A 121 37.61 10.79 12.55
CA ILE A 121 38.40 11.99 12.91
C ILE A 121 38.45 12.96 11.73
N THR A 122 38.78 12.47 10.53
CA THR A 122 38.87 13.30 9.32
C THR A 122 37.52 13.94 8.99
N LYS A 123 36.43 13.17 9.11
CA LYS A 123 35.07 13.70 8.92
C LYS A 123 34.74 14.80 9.93
N HIS A 124 35.00 14.58 11.22
CA HIS A 124 34.75 15.59 12.26
C HIS A 124 35.57 16.87 12.02
N LEU A 125 36.84 16.76 11.64
CA LEU A 125 37.67 17.92 11.31
C LEU A 125 37.10 18.73 10.13
N PHE A 126 36.57 18.04 9.12
CA PHE A 126 35.91 18.70 7.98
C PHE A 126 34.60 19.38 8.41
N ASP A 127 33.76 18.69 9.18
CA ASP A 127 32.47 19.21 9.67
C ASP A 127 32.67 20.43 10.60
N GLU A 128 33.69 20.42 11.47
CA GLU A 128 33.99 21.51 12.41
C GLU A 128 34.62 22.74 11.75
N ARG A 129 35.50 22.55 10.76
CA ARG A 129 36.25 23.65 10.12
C ARG A 129 35.63 24.16 8.82
N GLY A 130 34.81 23.34 8.17
CA GLY A 130 34.18 23.65 6.88
C GLY A 130 35.13 23.65 5.68
N ASN A 131 36.41 23.26 5.84
CA ASN A 131 37.40 23.19 4.77
C ASN A 131 38.54 22.18 5.08
N SER A 132 39.45 21.99 4.11
CA SER A 132 40.62 21.09 4.19
C SER A 132 41.95 21.79 4.50
N ASP A 133 41.95 23.06 4.92
CA ASP A 133 43.20 23.81 5.15
C ASP A 133 44.06 23.20 6.27
N TRP A 134 43.42 22.47 7.19
CA TRP A 134 44.08 21.76 8.28
C TRP A 134 45.00 20.64 7.78
N GLU A 135 44.79 20.09 6.58
CA GLU A 135 45.63 19.06 6.00
C GLU A 135 47.06 19.57 5.70
N GLN A 136 47.21 20.89 5.51
CA GLN A 136 48.50 21.55 5.26
C GLN A 136 49.23 21.96 6.55
N GLN A 137 48.64 21.73 7.72
CA GLN A 137 49.25 22.04 9.03
C GLN A 137 50.14 20.88 9.48
N ASP A 138 51.18 21.14 10.27
CA ASP A 138 52.02 20.06 10.84
C ASP A 138 51.26 19.21 11.86
N THR A 139 50.40 19.87 12.64
CA THR A 139 49.53 19.24 13.65
C THR A 139 48.11 19.79 13.59
N VAL A 140 47.16 18.97 14.03
CA VAL A 140 45.75 19.33 14.16
C VAL A 140 45.22 18.76 15.48
N ASN A 141 44.35 19.49 16.16
CA ASN A 141 43.68 18.95 17.35
C ASN A 141 42.55 18.03 16.89
N ILE A 142 42.66 16.75 17.25
CA ILE A 142 41.63 15.74 17.00
C ILE A 142 40.72 15.65 18.22
N HIS A 143 39.44 15.30 17.98
CA HIS A 143 38.45 15.12 19.03
C HIS A 143 38.01 13.65 19.08
N VAL A 144 38.33 12.97 20.19
CA VAL A 144 37.99 11.56 20.43
C VAL A 144 36.86 11.48 21.48
N PRO A 145 35.71 10.85 21.18
CA PRO A 145 34.60 10.76 22.13
C PRO A 145 34.95 10.02 23.42
N THR A 146 34.58 10.56 24.59
CA THR A 146 34.86 9.93 25.89
C THR A 146 34.03 8.67 26.16
N ASN A 147 32.95 8.46 25.39
CA ASN A 147 32.17 7.23 25.40
C ASN A 147 32.82 6.10 24.56
N ASN A 148 33.75 6.41 23.65
CA ASN A 148 34.47 5.41 22.86
C ASN A 148 35.62 4.79 23.67
N LYS A 149 35.28 4.08 24.74
CA LYS A 149 36.24 3.36 25.57
C LYS A 149 36.66 2.06 24.89
N LEU A 150 37.96 1.77 24.95
CA LEU A 150 38.52 0.50 24.51
C LEU A 150 38.80 -0.35 25.75
N ASP A 151 37.88 -1.27 26.04
CA ASP A 151 37.91 -2.14 27.20
C ASP A 151 37.39 -3.55 26.85
N SER A 152 37.33 -4.44 27.85
CA SER A 152 36.87 -5.81 27.64
C SER A 152 35.42 -5.93 27.17
N GLU A 153 34.57 -4.93 27.42
CA GLU A 153 33.15 -4.93 27.04
C GLU A 153 32.96 -4.43 25.61
N SER A 154 33.72 -3.41 25.19
CA SER A 154 33.60 -2.82 23.86
C SER A 154 34.32 -3.60 22.76
N ILE A 155 35.40 -4.30 23.10
CA ILE A 155 36.24 -5.06 22.16
C ILE A 155 35.47 -6.09 21.31
N PRO A 156 34.55 -6.92 21.84
CA PRO A 156 33.75 -7.84 21.04
C PRO A 156 32.86 -7.12 20.01
N THR A 157 32.26 -6.00 20.40
CA THR A 157 31.41 -5.19 19.51
C THR A 157 32.24 -4.57 18.39
N LEU A 158 33.41 -4.02 18.73
CA LEU A 158 34.38 -3.48 17.77
C LEU A 158 34.86 -4.57 16.80
N HIS A 159 35.16 -5.77 17.28
CA HIS A 159 35.54 -6.92 16.44
C HIS A 159 34.45 -7.28 15.43
N ALA A 160 33.22 -7.47 15.89
CA ALA A 160 32.09 -7.82 15.03
C ALA A 160 31.84 -6.74 13.95
N TRP A 161 31.95 -5.47 14.34
CA TRP A 161 31.84 -4.34 13.42
C TRP A 161 32.97 -4.35 12.37
N LEU A 162 34.24 -4.46 12.78
CA LEU A 162 35.39 -4.53 11.87
C LEU A 162 35.25 -5.70 10.88
N VAL A 163 34.87 -6.89 11.37
CA VAL A 163 34.60 -8.06 10.52
C VAL A 163 33.51 -7.75 9.48
N SER A 164 32.43 -7.07 9.87
CA SER A 164 31.37 -6.65 8.93
C SER A 164 31.91 -5.72 7.84
N VAL A 165 32.72 -4.71 8.21
CA VAL A 165 33.28 -3.76 7.24
C VAL A 165 34.22 -4.44 6.25
N PHE A 166 35.14 -5.31 6.71
CA PHE A 166 36.02 -6.06 5.81
C PHE A 166 35.25 -6.99 4.88
N ASN A 167 34.22 -7.68 5.39
CA ASN A 167 33.35 -8.50 4.54
C ASN A 167 32.67 -7.66 3.45
N ASN A 168 32.17 -6.47 3.79
CA ASN A 168 31.57 -5.58 2.81
C ASN A 168 32.58 -5.08 1.77
N ALA A 169 33.82 -4.78 2.19
CA ALA A 169 34.89 -4.39 1.28
C ALA A 169 35.25 -5.53 0.29
N VAL A 170 35.34 -6.77 0.79
CA VAL A 170 35.55 -7.96 -0.06
C VAL A 170 34.40 -8.14 -1.04
N ARG A 171 33.14 -8.05 -0.57
CA ARG A 171 31.94 -8.15 -1.43
C ARG A 171 31.92 -7.08 -2.53
N MET A 172 32.28 -5.85 -2.18
CA MET A 172 32.38 -4.74 -3.13
C MET A 172 33.43 -5.04 -4.21
N ASN A 173 34.61 -5.53 -3.80
CA ASN A 173 35.67 -5.92 -4.74
C ASN A 173 35.26 -7.12 -5.61
N ASP A 174 34.58 -8.12 -5.07
CA ASP A 174 34.14 -9.28 -5.84
C ASP A 174 33.04 -8.91 -6.85
N SER A 175 32.10 -8.05 -6.45
CA SER A 175 31.01 -7.57 -7.28
C SER A 175 31.52 -6.66 -8.41
N TYR A 176 32.31 -5.64 -8.07
CA TYR A 176 32.65 -4.54 -8.99
C TYR A 176 34.11 -4.53 -9.41
N GLY A 177 35.02 -5.16 -8.67
CA GLY A 177 36.46 -5.08 -8.92
C GLY A 177 36.86 -5.52 -10.32
N GLY A 178 36.18 -6.52 -10.88
CA GLY A 178 36.39 -6.94 -12.27
C GLY A 178 36.15 -5.84 -13.31
N LEU A 179 35.22 -4.90 -13.06
CA LEU A 179 34.98 -3.74 -13.93
C LEU A 179 36.16 -2.77 -13.95
N TYR A 180 36.93 -2.73 -12.86
CA TYR A 180 38.09 -1.87 -12.69
C TYR A 180 39.43 -2.62 -12.88
N GLY A 181 39.39 -3.86 -13.38
CA GLY A 181 40.59 -4.69 -13.56
C GLY A 181 41.21 -5.21 -12.25
N LEU A 182 40.48 -5.13 -11.13
CA LEU A 182 40.91 -5.69 -9.85
C LEU A 182 40.69 -7.21 -9.83
N PRO A 183 41.62 -7.97 -9.22
CA PRO A 183 41.46 -9.41 -9.05
C PRO A 183 40.28 -9.70 -8.12
N ARG A 184 39.40 -10.62 -8.54
CA ARG A 184 38.32 -11.14 -7.70
C ARG A 184 38.87 -12.17 -6.74
N THR A 185 38.59 -12.00 -5.45
CA THR A 185 38.81 -13.07 -4.48
C THR A 185 37.77 -14.11 -4.77
N SER A 186 38.15 -15.28 -5.28
CA SER A 186 37.21 -16.35 -5.59
C SER A 186 36.64 -16.98 -4.31
N MET A 187 35.96 -16.20 -3.46
CA MET A 187 35.04 -16.74 -2.48
C MET A 187 33.92 -17.37 -3.29
N ARG A 188 34.05 -18.68 -3.50
CA ARG A 188 32.98 -19.52 -4.01
C ARG A 188 31.87 -19.47 -2.97
N TYR A 189 30.92 -18.56 -3.16
CA TYR A 189 29.59 -18.74 -2.59
C TYR A 189 29.11 -20.13 -2.99
N SER A 190 28.42 -20.81 -2.08
CA SER A 190 27.74 -22.04 -2.45
C SER A 190 26.90 -21.74 -3.70
N PRO A 191 26.76 -22.66 -4.68
CA PRO A 191 25.86 -22.46 -5.82
C PRO A 191 24.43 -22.07 -5.44
N ASP A 192 24.04 -22.31 -4.18
CA ASP A 192 22.75 -21.93 -3.61
C ASP A 192 22.74 -20.62 -2.79
N ASP A 193 23.90 -20.01 -2.54
CA ASP A 193 24.01 -18.73 -1.83
C ASP A 193 23.93 -17.57 -2.82
N PHE A 194 22.78 -16.90 -2.86
CA PHE A 194 22.59 -15.67 -3.63
C PHE A 194 23.22 -14.49 -2.90
N ASP A 195 24.14 -13.78 -3.55
CA ASP A 195 24.56 -12.47 -3.03
C ASP A 195 23.49 -11.42 -3.33
N LEU A 196 22.53 -11.29 -2.41
CA LEU A 196 21.49 -10.27 -2.49
C LEU A 196 22.04 -8.84 -2.35
N ASN A 197 23.36 -8.62 -2.26
CA ASN A 197 23.96 -7.29 -2.32
C ASN A 197 24.43 -6.88 -3.72
N SER A 198 24.52 -7.83 -4.65
CA SER A 198 24.83 -7.56 -6.05
C SER A 198 23.55 -7.59 -6.91
N PRO A 199 23.43 -6.72 -7.92
CA PRO A 199 22.31 -6.78 -8.86
C PRO A 199 22.15 -8.17 -9.50
N GLN A 200 23.26 -8.81 -9.88
CA GLN A 200 23.25 -10.14 -10.49
C GLN A 200 22.74 -11.23 -9.53
N GLY A 201 23.12 -11.17 -8.25
CA GLY A 201 22.64 -12.10 -7.24
C GLY A 201 21.15 -11.90 -6.94
N ILE A 202 20.67 -10.66 -6.93
CA ILE A 202 19.24 -10.33 -6.83
C ILE A 202 18.47 -10.87 -8.04
N ILE A 203 18.95 -10.62 -9.27
CA ILE A 203 18.34 -11.13 -10.51
C ILE A 203 18.25 -12.66 -10.44
N SER A 204 19.36 -13.34 -10.14
CA SER A 204 19.40 -14.81 -10.09
C SER A 204 18.45 -15.37 -9.03
N TYR A 205 18.35 -14.70 -7.87
CA TYR A 205 17.43 -15.07 -6.81
C TYR A 205 15.97 -14.90 -7.23
N LEU A 206 15.63 -13.77 -7.86
CA LEU A 206 14.28 -13.49 -8.34
C LEU A 206 13.90 -14.34 -9.55
N GLU A 207 14.84 -14.71 -10.42
CA GLU A 207 14.58 -15.67 -11.51
C GLU A 207 14.22 -17.05 -10.97
N LYS A 208 14.95 -17.52 -9.94
CA LYS A 208 14.69 -18.84 -9.32
C LYS A 208 13.44 -18.85 -8.45
N ASN A 209 13.23 -17.81 -7.63
CA ASN A 209 12.24 -17.81 -6.56
C ASN A 209 11.14 -16.75 -6.72
N GLY A 210 11.30 -15.77 -7.59
CA GLY A 210 10.43 -14.58 -7.62
C GLY A 210 8.96 -14.88 -7.92
N THR A 211 8.70 -15.87 -8.78
CA THR A 211 7.32 -16.33 -9.03
C THR A 211 6.72 -16.96 -7.78
N ASP A 212 7.48 -17.79 -7.06
CA ASP A 212 7.04 -18.42 -5.81
C ASP A 212 6.82 -17.37 -4.71
N LEU A 213 7.69 -16.35 -4.63
CA LEU A 213 7.53 -15.22 -3.71
C LEU A 213 6.22 -14.46 -4.00
N LEU A 214 5.91 -14.16 -5.27
CA LEU A 214 4.64 -13.53 -5.64
C LEU A 214 3.44 -14.43 -5.34
N ILE A 215 3.54 -15.72 -5.65
CA ILE A 215 2.51 -16.73 -5.38
C ILE A 215 2.23 -16.86 -3.88
N ASN A 216 3.25 -16.77 -3.05
CA ASN A 216 3.15 -16.77 -1.59
C ASN A 216 2.92 -15.37 -1.02
N TYR A 217 2.67 -14.38 -1.89
CA TYR A 217 2.37 -13.00 -1.56
C TYR A 217 3.42 -12.30 -0.68
N GLN A 218 4.68 -12.68 -0.85
CA GLN A 218 5.84 -11.98 -0.29
C GLN A 218 6.17 -10.74 -1.15
N LEU A 219 5.13 -9.93 -1.44
CA LEU A 219 5.19 -8.78 -2.32
C LEU A 219 6.18 -7.74 -1.81
N GLY A 220 6.24 -7.53 -0.49
CA GLY A 220 7.20 -6.62 0.13
C GLY A 220 8.66 -7.01 -0.15
N GLU A 221 8.96 -8.31 -0.12
CA GLU A 221 10.30 -8.81 -0.42
C GLU A 221 10.65 -8.64 -1.90
N VAL A 222 9.75 -9.04 -2.80
CA VAL A 222 9.93 -8.86 -4.25
C VAL A 222 10.12 -7.37 -4.59
N SER A 223 9.27 -6.50 -4.05
CA SER A 223 9.33 -5.06 -4.30
C SER A 223 10.64 -4.44 -3.77
N ARG A 224 11.09 -4.84 -2.57
CA ARG A 224 12.36 -4.40 -1.98
C ARG A 224 13.56 -4.81 -2.83
N LEU A 225 13.55 -6.03 -3.37
CA LEU A 225 14.62 -6.52 -4.21
C LEU A 225 14.62 -5.83 -5.58
N ILE A 226 13.46 -5.67 -6.20
CA ILE A 226 13.31 -4.96 -7.49
C ILE A 226 13.70 -3.48 -7.37
N ALA A 227 13.44 -2.83 -6.24
CA ALA A 227 13.84 -1.44 -6.01
C ALA A 227 15.35 -1.22 -5.96
N ARG A 228 16.16 -2.30 -5.86
CA ARG A 228 17.63 -2.24 -5.88
C ARG A 228 18.23 -2.51 -7.25
N LEU A 229 17.39 -2.82 -8.24
CA LEU A 229 17.79 -3.03 -9.62
C LEU A 229 17.62 -1.71 -10.40
N THR A 230 18.50 -1.47 -11.36
CA THR A 230 18.35 -0.36 -12.30
C THR A 230 17.29 -0.70 -13.37
N ASP A 231 16.81 0.32 -14.09
CA ASP A 231 15.90 0.11 -15.22
C ASP A 231 16.51 -0.77 -16.31
N GLN A 232 17.83 -0.72 -16.48
CA GLN A 232 18.56 -1.57 -17.41
C GLN A 232 18.54 -3.02 -16.94
N ASP A 233 18.90 -3.28 -15.68
CA ASP A 233 18.84 -4.62 -15.06
C ASP A 233 17.46 -5.27 -15.22
N ILE A 234 16.39 -4.50 -14.99
CA ILE A 234 15.01 -4.98 -15.15
C ILE A 234 14.68 -5.24 -16.62
N SER A 235 15.10 -4.36 -17.53
CA SER A 235 14.71 -4.44 -18.95
C SER A 235 15.46 -5.53 -19.73
N GLU A 236 16.65 -5.93 -19.29
CA GLU A 236 17.45 -6.96 -19.94
C GLU A 236 16.89 -8.38 -19.70
N HIS A 237 16.28 -8.61 -18.52
CA HIS A 237 15.78 -9.91 -18.07
C HIS A 237 14.24 -10.01 -18.17
N THR A 238 13.72 -10.81 -19.10
CA THR A 238 12.27 -10.93 -19.37
C THR A 238 11.45 -11.37 -18.17
N SER A 239 11.95 -12.33 -17.39
CA SER A 239 11.34 -12.81 -16.15
C SER A 239 11.26 -11.70 -15.10
N ILE A 240 12.36 -10.99 -14.85
CA ILE A 240 12.43 -9.86 -13.91
C ILE A 240 11.51 -8.72 -14.36
N LEU A 241 11.46 -8.43 -15.66
CA LEU A 241 10.56 -7.43 -16.22
C LEU A 241 9.09 -7.78 -15.94
N CYS A 242 8.70 -9.05 -16.09
CA CYS A 242 7.34 -9.50 -15.78
C CYS A 242 7.03 -9.46 -14.29
N LEU A 243 7.98 -9.88 -13.45
CA LEU A 243 7.88 -9.81 -11.99
C LEU A 243 7.74 -8.37 -11.53
N ALA A 244 8.52 -7.44 -12.09
CA ALA A 244 8.45 -6.01 -11.79
C ALA A 244 7.11 -5.42 -12.22
N ALA A 245 6.64 -5.71 -13.42
CA ALA A 245 5.32 -5.28 -13.87
C ALA A 245 4.23 -5.73 -12.89
N THR A 246 4.22 -7.02 -12.53
CA THR A 246 3.23 -7.58 -11.59
C THR A 246 3.36 -6.95 -10.21
N ALA A 247 4.56 -6.95 -9.61
CA ALA A 247 4.78 -6.42 -8.27
C ALA A 247 4.40 -4.94 -8.15
N ARG A 248 4.72 -4.12 -9.16
CA ARG A 248 4.34 -2.70 -9.19
C ARG A 248 2.83 -2.51 -9.29
N SER A 249 2.12 -3.32 -10.08
CA SER A 249 0.65 -3.29 -10.17
C SER A 249 0.02 -3.66 -8.82
N GLN A 250 0.50 -4.72 -8.19
CA GLN A 250 -0.02 -5.16 -6.88
C GLN A 250 0.35 -4.18 -5.76
N ALA A 251 1.44 -3.43 -5.88
CA ALA A 251 1.81 -2.36 -4.94
C ALA A 251 1.08 -1.03 -5.19
N GLY A 252 0.14 -0.97 -6.15
CA GLY A 252 -0.61 0.25 -6.48
C GLY A 252 0.09 1.23 -7.42
N ARG A 253 1.29 0.91 -7.91
CA ARG A 253 2.07 1.76 -8.84
C ARG A 253 1.66 1.48 -10.29
N PHE A 254 0.39 1.74 -10.60
CA PHE A 254 -0.23 1.36 -11.88
C PHE A 254 0.44 2.02 -13.10
N ASN A 255 0.92 3.26 -12.97
CA ASN A 255 1.64 3.96 -14.04
C ASN A 255 2.98 3.27 -14.39
N GLU A 256 3.82 3.01 -13.38
CA GLU A 256 5.09 2.30 -13.56
C GLU A 256 4.84 0.89 -14.14
N SER A 257 3.88 0.17 -13.57
CA SER A 257 3.51 -1.17 -14.02
C SER A 257 3.04 -1.19 -15.47
N HIS A 258 2.22 -0.24 -15.89
CA HIS A 258 1.74 -0.15 -17.27
C HIS A 258 2.91 0.03 -18.26
N VAL A 259 3.89 0.88 -17.95
CA VAL A 259 5.08 1.05 -18.79
C VAL A 259 5.87 -0.26 -18.90
N LEU A 260 6.07 -0.96 -17.78
CA LEU A 260 6.76 -2.25 -17.74
C LEU A 260 5.99 -3.34 -18.50
N CYS A 261 4.65 -3.39 -18.40
CA CYS A 261 3.81 -4.29 -19.17
C CYS A 261 4.02 -4.07 -20.68
N ARG A 262 4.07 -2.81 -21.13
CA ARG A 262 4.28 -2.48 -22.55
C ARG A 262 5.67 -2.85 -23.04
N LYS A 263 6.70 -2.72 -22.19
CA LYS A 263 8.05 -3.23 -22.48
C LYS A 263 8.04 -4.77 -22.56
N ALA A 264 7.41 -5.45 -21.60
CA ALA A 264 7.32 -6.90 -21.56
C ALA A 264 6.63 -7.47 -22.78
N LEU A 265 5.48 -6.93 -23.19
CA LEU A 265 4.70 -7.45 -24.33
C LEU A 265 5.46 -7.36 -25.68
N ARG A 266 6.49 -6.52 -25.79
CA ARG A 266 7.38 -6.42 -26.97
C ARG A 266 8.46 -7.50 -26.99
N ARG A 267 8.66 -8.24 -25.89
CA ARG A 267 9.62 -9.34 -25.81
C ARG A 267 9.09 -10.56 -26.57
N SER A 268 9.95 -11.13 -27.40
CA SER A 268 9.65 -12.33 -28.19
C SER A 268 9.76 -13.63 -27.38
N ASP A 269 10.49 -13.59 -26.26
CA ASP A 269 10.83 -14.73 -25.40
C ASP A 269 9.85 -14.94 -24.23
N LEU A 270 8.72 -14.23 -24.19
CA LEU A 270 7.66 -14.49 -23.21
C LEU A 270 7.02 -15.86 -23.43
N THR A 271 6.87 -16.62 -22.34
CA THR A 271 5.97 -17.78 -22.34
C THR A 271 4.52 -17.33 -22.48
N GLU A 272 3.62 -18.21 -22.93
CA GLU A 272 2.20 -17.83 -23.07
C GLU A 272 1.57 -17.48 -21.72
N ASP A 273 1.89 -18.20 -20.65
CA ASP A 273 1.42 -17.88 -19.30
C ASP A 273 1.92 -16.49 -18.83
N GLN A 274 3.21 -16.17 -19.05
CA GLN A 274 3.74 -14.83 -18.75
C GLN A 274 3.06 -13.75 -19.58
N ARG A 275 2.85 -14.00 -20.88
CA ARG A 275 2.16 -13.08 -21.77
C ARG A 275 0.74 -12.79 -21.28
N ILE A 276 0.00 -13.82 -20.87
CA ILE A 276 -1.35 -13.65 -20.35
C ILE A 276 -1.35 -12.90 -19.03
N GLN A 277 -0.46 -13.25 -18.10
CA GLN A 277 -0.32 -12.53 -16.83
C GLN A 277 -0.08 -11.04 -17.08
N ILE A 278 0.83 -10.69 -17.99
CA ILE A 278 1.12 -9.30 -18.33
C ILE A 278 -0.04 -8.61 -19.04
N LEU A 279 -0.77 -9.30 -19.92
CA LEU A 279 -1.98 -8.75 -20.53
C LEU A 279 -3.05 -8.45 -19.47
N TYR A 280 -3.24 -9.36 -18.52
CA TYR A 280 -4.15 -9.17 -17.40
C TYR A 280 -3.75 -7.97 -16.52
N GLU A 281 -2.46 -7.88 -16.14
CA GLU A 281 -1.96 -6.74 -15.37
C GLU A 281 -2.09 -5.42 -16.16
N ASP A 282 -1.88 -5.43 -17.47
CA ASP A 282 -2.09 -4.25 -18.32
C ASP A 282 -3.56 -3.81 -18.39
N ILE A 283 -4.52 -4.75 -18.47
CA ILE A 283 -5.97 -4.45 -18.39
C ILE A 283 -6.28 -3.79 -17.04
N LYS A 284 -5.83 -4.40 -15.94
CA LYS A 284 -6.02 -3.88 -14.58
C LYS A 284 -5.45 -2.47 -14.45
N ASN A 285 -4.22 -2.26 -14.90
CA ASN A 285 -3.55 -0.96 -14.87
C ASN A 285 -4.32 0.09 -15.68
N ARG A 286 -4.73 -0.23 -16.92
CA ARG A 286 -5.49 0.72 -17.75
C ARG A 286 -6.83 1.08 -17.14
N PHE A 287 -7.55 0.12 -16.57
CA PHE A 287 -8.80 0.37 -15.87
C PHE A 287 -8.60 1.30 -14.67
N LYS A 288 -7.59 1.02 -13.83
CA LYS A 288 -7.28 1.86 -12.66
C LYS A 288 -6.81 3.27 -13.03
N LEU A 289 -6.23 3.45 -14.21
CA LEU A 289 -5.83 4.74 -14.77
C LEU A 289 -6.95 5.43 -15.57
N GLY A 290 -8.18 4.89 -15.59
CA GLY A 290 -9.30 5.47 -16.35
C GLY A 290 -9.14 5.44 -17.87
N LYS A 291 -8.23 4.60 -18.40
CA LYS A 291 -7.94 4.50 -19.84
C LYS A 291 -8.86 3.54 -20.59
N VAL A 292 -9.58 2.69 -19.86
CA VAL A 292 -10.62 1.80 -20.41
C VAL A 292 -11.82 1.77 -19.47
N SER A 293 -13.00 1.58 -20.05
CA SER A 293 -14.22 1.40 -19.27
C SER A 293 -14.24 0.05 -18.53
N LEU A 294 -15.14 -0.08 -17.56
CA LEU A 294 -15.38 -1.34 -16.87
C LEU A 294 -15.87 -2.42 -17.86
N GLU A 295 -16.74 -2.07 -18.80
CA GLU A 295 -17.28 -2.97 -19.83
C GLU A 295 -16.20 -3.48 -20.79
N ASP A 296 -15.31 -2.60 -21.24
CA ASP A 296 -14.16 -2.97 -22.07
C ASP A 296 -13.26 -3.95 -21.31
N SER A 297 -12.99 -3.68 -20.03
CA SER A 297 -12.16 -4.55 -19.20
C SER A 297 -12.76 -5.95 -19.02
N ILE A 298 -14.08 -6.06 -18.86
CA ILE A 298 -14.81 -7.34 -18.77
C ILE A 298 -14.68 -8.11 -20.08
N THR A 299 -14.83 -7.42 -21.21
CA THR A 299 -14.74 -8.00 -22.55
C THR A 299 -13.33 -8.51 -22.83
N GLU A 300 -12.30 -7.71 -22.53
CA GLU A 300 -10.91 -8.10 -22.68
C GLU A 300 -10.54 -9.29 -21.76
N MET A 301 -11.00 -9.30 -20.50
CA MET A 301 -10.79 -10.43 -19.59
C MET A 301 -11.48 -11.71 -20.08
N ALA A 302 -12.68 -11.60 -20.68
CA ALA A 302 -13.36 -12.75 -21.27
C ALA A 302 -12.53 -13.35 -22.42
N ALA A 303 -11.97 -12.50 -23.29
CA ALA A 303 -11.09 -12.95 -24.38
C ALA A 303 -9.80 -13.63 -23.88
N LEU A 304 -9.26 -13.22 -22.72
CA LEU A 304 -8.12 -13.90 -22.11
C LEU A 304 -8.47 -15.31 -21.60
N LYS A 305 -9.70 -15.56 -21.18
CA LYS A 305 -10.13 -16.89 -20.67
C LYS A 305 -10.18 -17.97 -21.74
N GLU A 306 -10.35 -17.59 -22.99
CA GLU A 306 -10.39 -18.50 -24.14
C GLU A 306 -9.00 -19.03 -24.54
N ARG A 307 -7.93 -18.49 -23.94
CA ARG A 307 -6.55 -18.91 -24.18
C ARG A 307 -6.18 -20.14 -23.35
N PRO A 308 -5.13 -20.90 -23.74
CA PRO A 308 -4.59 -21.95 -22.88
C PRO A 308 -4.01 -21.33 -21.60
N LEU A 309 -4.67 -21.58 -20.47
CA LEU A 309 -4.31 -21.04 -19.15
C LEU A 309 -3.92 -22.14 -18.18
N SER A 310 -2.89 -21.88 -17.38
CA SER A 310 -2.68 -22.58 -16.12
C SER A 310 -3.95 -22.52 -15.24
N THR A 311 -4.12 -23.51 -14.36
CA THR A 311 -5.27 -23.57 -13.44
C THR A 311 -5.37 -22.32 -12.57
N GLN A 312 -4.24 -21.81 -12.09
CA GLN A 312 -4.19 -20.59 -11.27
C GLN A 312 -4.65 -19.38 -12.08
N SER A 313 -4.06 -19.13 -13.26
CA SER A 313 -4.42 -17.99 -14.10
C SER A 313 -5.90 -18.01 -14.48
N ARG A 314 -6.45 -19.19 -14.79
CA ARG A 314 -7.87 -19.36 -15.10
C ARG A 314 -8.78 -18.97 -13.94
N LEU A 315 -8.48 -19.44 -12.73
CA LEU A 315 -9.26 -19.11 -11.54
C LEU A 315 -9.13 -17.63 -11.17
N THR A 316 -7.91 -17.07 -11.21
CA THR A 316 -7.67 -15.65 -10.96
C THR A 316 -8.48 -14.77 -11.92
N ILE A 317 -8.42 -15.03 -13.23
CA ILE A 317 -9.17 -14.24 -14.22
C ILE A 317 -10.67 -14.43 -14.02
N ALA A 318 -11.15 -15.65 -13.71
CA ALA A 318 -12.56 -15.89 -13.49
C ALA A 318 -13.12 -15.15 -12.26
N VAL A 319 -12.37 -15.12 -11.14
CA VAL A 319 -12.74 -14.38 -9.93
C VAL A 319 -12.80 -12.88 -10.19
N ASN A 320 -11.79 -12.32 -10.87
CA ASN A 320 -11.72 -10.89 -11.16
C ASN A 320 -12.74 -10.44 -12.21
N GLN A 321 -13.00 -11.27 -13.23
CA GLN A 321 -14.08 -11.00 -14.20
C GLN A 321 -15.44 -10.93 -13.50
N LEU A 322 -15.72 -11.87 -12.58
CA LEU A 322 -16.96 -11.87 -11.82
C LEU A 322 -17.06 -10.65 -10.89
N GLN A 323 -15.95 -10.23 -10.28
CA GLN A 323 -15.88 -9.00 -9.49
C GLN A 323 -16.26 -7.79 -10.34
N ALA A 324 -15.69 -7.67 -11.53
CA ALA A 324 -15.99 -6.58 -12.47
C ALA A 324 -17.46 -6.59 -12.93
N GLN A 325 -18.01 -7.78 -13.21
CA GLN A 325 -19.43 -7.93 -13.55
C GLN A 325 -20.37 -7.50 -12.41
N LEU A 326 -20.04 -7.87 -11.16
CA LEU A 326 -20.80 -7.45 -9.98
C LEU A 326 -20.64 -5.95 -9.72
N ALA A 327 -19.44 -5.40 -9.90
CA ALA A 327 -19.21 -3.96 -9.77
C ALA A 327 -19.96 -3.13 -10.83
N ASN A 328 -20.19 -3.70 -12.02
CA ASN A 328 -21.01 -3.09 -13.07
C ASN A 328 -22.52 -3.21 -12.79
N GLY A 329 -22.91 -4.02 -11.80
CA GLY A 329 -24.30 -4.20 -11.43
C GLY A 329 -24.91 -2.91 -10.90
N THR A 330 -25.93 -2.43 -11.58
CA THR A 330 -26.77 -1.31 -11.14
C THR A 330 -27.89 -1.82 -10.24
N PHE A 331 -28.57 -0.89 -9.56
CA PHE A 331 -29.74 -1.22 -8.73
C PHE A 331 -30.95 -1.73 -9.53
N VAL A 332 -30.88 -1.68 -10.86
CA VAL A 332 -31.97 -2.04 -11.77
C VAL A 332 -31.75 -3.43 -12.35
N ASP A 333 -30.49 -3.86 -12.43
CA ASP A 333 -30.18 -5.20 -12.89
C ASP A 333 -30.87 -6.22 -12.00
N ALA A 334 -31.53 -7.19 -12.64
CA ALA A 334 -32.04 -8.35 -11.94
C ALA A 334 -30.85 -9.05 -11.28
N VAL A 335 -30.70 -8.92 -9.97
CA VAL A 335 -29.73 -9.68 -9.20
C VAL A 335 -30.18 -11.13 -9.22
N THR A 336 -29.73 -11.85 -10.23
CA THR A 336 -30.16 -13.22 -10.50
C THR A 336 -29.40 -14.20 -9.61
N GLU A 337 -30.06 -15.31 -9.26
CA GLU A 337 -29.42 -16.45 -8.58
C GLU A 337 -28.23 -17.01 -9.39
N LYS A 338 -28.13 -16.68 -10.69
CA LYS A 338 -27.00 -17.01 -11.55
C LYS A 338 -25.66 -16.52 -10.97
N TYR A 339 -25.59 -15.30 -10.43
CA TYR A 339 -24.34 -14.80 -9.84
C TYR A 339 -23.95 -15.61 -8.60
N ARG A 340 -24.93 -15.90 -7.73
CA ARG A 340 -24.70 -16.78 -6.58
C ARG A 340 -24.19 -18.15 -7.03
N GLN A 341 -24.83 -18.78 -8.02
CA GLN A 341 -24.38 -20.05 -8.57
C GLN A 341 -22.94 -19.99 -9.12
N GLN A 342 -22.58 -18.91 -9.82
CA GLN A 342 -21.21 -18.71 -10.32
C GLN A 342 -20.19 -18.56 -9.19
N ILE A 343 -20.52 -17.81 -8.14
CA ILE A 343 -19.68 -17.64 -6.95
C ILE A 343 -19.43 -19.00 -6.28
N PHE A 344 -20.48 -19.77 -6.03
CA PHE A 344 -20.34 -21.09 -5.39
C PHE A 344 -19.62 -22.11 -6.28
N ALA A 345 -19.87 -22.09 -7.59
CA ALA A 345 -19.12 -22.90 -8.54
C ALA A 345 -17.62 -22.56 -8.53
N LEU A 346 -17.25 -21.28 -8.33
CA LEU A 346 -15.84 -20.90 -8.18
C LEU A 346 -15.24 -21.41 -6.88
N PHE A 347 -15.96 -21.37 -5.75
CA PHE A 347 -15.49 -21.99 -4.50
C PHE A 347 -15.18 -23.47 -4.70
N ASP A 348 -16.10 -24.22 -5.32
CA ASP A 348 -15.91 -25.64 -5.59
C ASP A 348 -14.73 -25.90 -6.51
N GLN A 349 -14.54 -25.09 -7.55
CA GLN A 349 -13.41 -25.20 -8.47
C GLN A 349 -12.07 -24.87 -7.79
N ILE A 350 -12.03 -23.88 -6.90
CA ILE A 350 -10.82 -23.53 -6.13
C ILE A 350 -10.44 -24.68 -5.20
N GLU A 351 -11.40 -25.22 -4.46
CA GLU A 351 -11.17 -26.34 -3.54
C GLU A 351 -10.74 -27.62 -4.28
N ALA A 352 -11.36 -27.93 -5.42
CA ALA A 352 -11.02 -29.09 -6.24
C ALA A 352 -9.69 -28.96 -7.01
N SER A 353 -9.11 -27.76 -7.10
CA SER A 353 -7.86 -27.54 -7.81
C SER A 353 -6.65 -28.19 -7.11
N ASN A 354 -5.57 -28.46 -7.83
CA ASN A 354 -4.30 -28.94 -7.27
C ASN A 354 -3.37 -27.80 -6.81
N LEU A 355 -3.91 -26.60 -6.55
CA LEU A 355 -3.12 -25.44 -6.14
C LEU A 355 -2.64 -25.58 -4.68
N PRO A 356 -1.48 -24.98 -4.33
CA PRO A 356 -1.05 -24.84 -2.94
C PRO A 356 -2.14 -24.23 -2.05
N GLY A 357 -2.20 -24.67 -0.79
CA GLY A 357 -3.22 -24.22 0.16
C GLY A 357 -3.23 -22.69 0.36
N SER A 358 -2.07 -22.05 0.36
CA SER A 358 -1.93 -20.58 0.43
C SER A 358 -2.67 -19.88 -0.71
N ILE A 359 -2.52 -20.36 -1.95
CA ILE A 359 -3.19 -19.80 -3.12
C ILE A 359 -4.70 -20.03 -3.04
N LYS A 360 -5.13 -21.24 -2.66
CA LYS A 360 -6.56 -21.54 -2.49
C LYS A 360 -7.22 -20.60 -1.49
N PHE A 361 -6.57 -20.31 -0.36
CA PHE A 361 -7.09 -19.37 0.62
C PHE A 361 -7.31 -17.98 0.05
N LEU A 362 -6.37 -17.47 -0.74
CA LEU A 362 -6.48 -16.12 -1.30
C LEU A 362 -7.52 -16.03 -2.42
N LEU A 363 -7.59 -17.04 -3.30
CA LEU A 363 -8.66 -17.13 -4.29
C LEU A 363 -10.04 -17.24 -3.62
N ASN A 364 -10.17 -18.02 -2.55
CA ASN A 364 -11.40 -18.10 -1.76
C ASN A 364 -11.75 -16.76 -1.11
N LEU A 365 -10.78 -16.02 -0.59
CA LEU A 365 -11.04 -14.68 -0.05
C LEU A 365 -11.50 -13.71 -1.13
N TRP A 366 -10.84 -13.66 -2.29
CA TRP A 366 -11.28 -12.81 -3.39
C TRP A 366 -12.68 -13.19 -3.89
N ASN A 367 -13.02 -14.48 -3.92
CA ASN A 367 -14.36 -14.91 -4.26
C ASN A 367 -15.39 -14.63 -3.14
N ALA A 368 -14.96 -14.56 -1.87
CA ALA A 368 -15.80 -14.06 -0.78
C ALA A 368 -16.08 -12.56 -0.90
N ASP A 369 -15.14 -11.77 -1.42
CA ASP A 369 -15.39 -10.36 -1.78
C ASP A 369 -16.47 -10.27 -2.87
N ASN A 370 -16.44 -11.14 -3.88
CA ASN A 370 -17.55 -11.26 -4.86
C ASN A 370 -18.87 -11.59 -4.17
N TYR A 371 -18.85 -12.48 -3.16
CA TYR A 371 -20.06 -12.78 -2.41
C TYR A 371 -20.58 -11.59 -1.60
N SER A 372 -19.70 -10.81 -0.98
CA SER A 372 -20.06 -9.54 -0.34
C SER A 372 -20.69 -8.57 -1.34
N LEU A 373 -20.10 -8.38 -2.52
CA LEU A 373 -20.66 -7.51 -3.57
C LEU A 373 -22.05 -7.98 -4.01
N PHE A 374 -22.23 -9.29 -4.22
CA PHE A 374 -23.55 -9.87 -4.51
C PHE A 374 -24.58 -9.59 -3.42
N ILE A 375 -24.21 -9.74 -2.14
CA ILE A 375 -25.10 -9.45 -1.01
C ILE A 375 -25.47 -7.98 -1.00
N ASN A 376 -24.51 -7.09 -1.26
CA ASN A 376 -24.73 -5.64 -1.31
C ASN A 376 -25.66 -5.23 -2.45
N LEU A 377 -25.50 -5.80 -3.64
CA LEU A 377 -26.44 -5.61 -4.75
C LEU A 377 -27.84 -6.12 -4.39
N THR A 378 -27.92 -7.34 -3.83
CA THR A 378 -29.19 -7.94 -3.38
C THR A 378 -29.86 -7.06 -2.33
N PHE A 379 -29.09 -6.49 -1.40
CA PHE A 379 -29.59 -5.57 -0.40
C PHE A 379 -30.13 -4.30 -1.03
N THR A 380 -29.37 -3.65 -1.91
CA THR A 380 -29.80 -2.42 -2.60
C THR A 380 -31.12 -2.61 -3.33
N VAL A 381 -31.24 -3.70 -4.10
CA VAL A 381 -32.47 -4.05 -4.83
C VAL A 381 -33.63 -4.32 -3.88
N ASN A 382 -33.45 -5.23 -2.92
CA ASN A 382 -34.54 -5.64 -2.04
C ASN A 382 -34.97 -4.53 -1.09
N ALA A 383 -34.03 -3.71 -0.62
CA ALA A 383 -34.32 -2.68 0.36
C ALA A 383 -35.04 -1.48 -0.26
N ARG A 384 -34.77 -1.16 -1.53
CA ARG A 384 -35.61 -0.25 -2.33
C ARG A 384 -36.97 -0.85 -2.62
N ALA A 385 -37.03 -2.11 -3.06
CA ALA A 385 -38.30 -2.80 -3.28
C ALA A 385 -39.16 -2.84 -2.00
N ALA A 386 -38.53 -3.00 -0.84
CA ALA A 386 -39.17 -2.97 0.47
C ALA A 386 -39.58 -1.58 0.94
N HIS A 387 -38.83 -0.53 0.58
CA HIS A 387 -39.24 0.86 0.81
C HIS A 387 -40.48 1.22 -0.01
N LEU A 388 -40.62 0.59 -1.18
CA LEU A 388 -41.82 0.64 -2.00
C LEU A 388 -42.84 -0.45 -1.62
N GLY A 389 -42.49 -1.45 -0.82
CA GLY A 389 -43.34 -2.60 -0.53
C GLY A 389 -44.14 -2.45 0.76
N THR A 390 -44.75 -3.55 1.20
CA THR A 390 -45.34 -3.65 2.53
C THR A 390 -44.25 -3.83 3.58
N PHE A 391 -44.58 -3.59 4.86
CA PHE A 391 -43.67 -3.91 5.97
C PHE A 391 -43.26 -5.39 5.96
N ASN A 392 -44.12 -6.30 5.52
CA ASN A 392 -43.83 -7.73 5.44
C ASN A 392 -42.77 -8.03 4.36
N ASP A 393 -42.83 -7.37 3.21
CA ASP A 393 -41.80 -7.48 2.15
C ASP A 393 -40.44 -7.02 2.67
N TRP A 394 -40.42 -5.95 3.47
CA TRP A 394 -39.21 -5.50 4.16
C TRP A 394 -38.66 -6.54 5.14
N VAL A 395 -39.52 -7.17 5.94
CA VAL A 395 -39.10 -8.21 6.88
C VAL A 395 -38.50 -9.41 6.14
N GLN A 396 -39.14 -9.87 5.07
CA GLN A 396 -38.65 -10.99 4.26
C GLN A 396 -37.32 -10.66 3.56
N ALA A 397 -37.22 -9.46 2.98
CA ALA A 397 -35.98 -8.94 2.41
C ALA A 397 -34.84 -8.97 3.44
N MET A 398 -35.09 -8.42 4.63
CA MET A 398 -34.09 -8.36 5.69
C MET A 398 -33.71 -9.73 6.23
N GLN A 399 -34.66 -10.65 6.41
CA GLN A 399 -34.37 -12.03 6.80
C GLN A 399 -33.47 -12.73 5.78
N ARG A 400 -33.74 -12.56 4.48
CA ARG A 400 -32.89 -13.09 3.41
C ARG A 400 -31.49 -12.51 3.49
N ILE A 401 -31.36 -11.19 3.62
CA ILE A 401 -30.04 -10.54 3.71
C ILE A 401 -29.28 -10.99 4.97
N MET A 402 -29.95 -11.08 6.12
CA MET A 402 -29.32 -11.58 7.36
C MET A 402 -28.83 -13.03 7.23
N ALA A 403 -29.56 -13.87 6.48
CA ALA A 403 -29.12 -15.24 6.20
C ALA A 403 -27.85 -15.26 5.33
N LEU A 404 -27.79 -14.43 4.29
CA LEU A 404 -26.61 -14.30 3.43
C LEU A 404 -25.42 -13.69 4.20
N ASP A 405 -25.66 -12.66 5.03
CA ASP A 405 -24.66 -12.04 5.90
C ASP A 405 -24.04 -13.08 6.83
N LYS A 406 -24.88 -13.92 7.46
CA LYS A 406 -24.43 -15.01 8.33
C LYS A 406 -23.60 -16.03 7.56
N GLU A 407 -24.00 -16.39 6.34
CA GLU A 407 -23.24 -17.32 5.49
C GLU A 407 -21.85 -16.76 5.14
N LEU A 408 -21.77 -15.49 4.72
CA LEU A 408 -20.50 -14.82 4.45
C LEU A 408 -19.61 -14.74 5.70
N LEU A 409 -20.15 -14.31 6.84
CA LEU A 409 -19.37 -14.16 8.07
C LEU A 409 -18.85 -15.51 8.58
N ASN A 410 -19.65 -16.58 8.51
CA ASN A 410 -19.20 -17.93 8.83
C ASN A 410 -18.08 -18.39 7.89
N PHE A 411 -18.15 -18.02 6.60
CA PHE A 411 -17.12 -18.33 5.63
C PHE A 411 -15.80 -17.63 5.97
N LEU A 412 -15.85 -16.31 6.23
CA LEU A 412 -14.68 -15.52 6.65
C LEU A 412 -14.09 -16.03 7.98
N GLU A 413 -14.93 -16.37 8.95
CA GLU A 413 -14.49 -16.93 10.23
C GLU A 413 -13.81 -18.31 10.04
N THR A 414 -14.32 -19.14 9.14
CA THR A 414 -13.72 -20.44 8.81
C THR A 414 -12.34 -20.26 8.19
N ILE A 415 -12.16 -19.30 7.28
CA ILE A 415 -10.85 -18.97 6.71
C ILE A 415 -9.92 -18.44 7.79
N ALA A 416 -10.38 -17.48 8.61
CA ALA A 416 -9.60 -16.90 9.71
C ALA A 416 -9.07 -17.96 10.68
N LYS A 417 -9.93 -18.89 11.12
CA LYS A 417 -9.54 -19.99 12.02
C LYS A 417 -8.52 -20.93 11.39
N ARG A 418 -8.65 -21.23 10.10
CA ARG A 418 -7.68 -22.09 9.38
C ARG A 418 -6.28 -21.45 9.33
N VAL A 419 -6.20 -20.13 9.25
CA VAL A 419 -4.92 -19.39 9.23
C VAL A 419 -4.47 -18.88 10.60
N GLU A 420 -5.17 -19.19 11.69
CA GLU A 420 -4.78 -18.74 13.01
C GLU A 420 -3.46 -19.39 13.48
N GLY A 421 -3.17 -20.60 13.01
CA GLY A 421 -1.92 -21.33 13.28
C GLY A 421 -0.83 -21.20 12.21
N GLN A 422 -1.13 -20.56 11.07
CA GLN A 422 -0.18 -20.33 9.98
C GLN A 422 0.14 -18.84 10.03
N SER A 423 1.41 -18.43 10.16
CA SER A 423 1.84 -17.02 10.33
C SER A 423 1.58 -16.12 9.09
N CYS A 424 0.43 -16.26 8.43
CA CYS A 424 0.04 -15.60 7.20
C CYS A 424 -0.77 -14.34 7.52
N LYS A 425 -0.06 -13.25 7.86
CA LYS A 425 -0.68 -11.95 8.19
C LYS A 425 -1.52 -11.40 7.05
N LEU A 426 -1.10 -11.63 5.80
CA LEU A 426 -1.82 -11.12 4.64
C LEU A 426 -3.23 -11.73 4.47
N VAL A 427 -3.39 -13.03 4.67
CA VAL A 427 -4.71 -13.68 4.60
C VAL A 427 -5.62 -13.12 5.70
N ARG A 428 -5.07 -12.83 6.89
CA ARG A 428 -5.82 -12.15 7.96
C ARG A 428 -6.21 -10.73 7.55
N ALA A 429 -5.29 -9.97 6.97
CA ALA A 429 -5.55 -8.61 6.47
C ALA A 429 -6.71 -8.58 5.47
N TYR A 430 -6.69 -9.45 4.45
CA TYR A 430 -7.77 -9.55 3.47
C TYR A 430 -9.09 -10.02 4.09
N THR A 431 -9.06 -10.96 5.02
CA THR A 431 -10.28 -11.41 5.73
C THR A 431 -10.94 -10.25 6.47
N LEU A 432 -10.15 -9.45 7.19
CA LEU A 432 -10.62 -8.25 7.88
C LEU A 432 -11.11 -7.19 6.89
N GLN A 433 -10.38 -6.96 5.80
CA GLN A 433 -10.75 -5.98 4.79
C GLN A 433 -12.10 -6.30 4.14
N ILE A 434 -12.35 -7.56 3.78
CA ILE A 434 -13.62 -7.98 3.18
C ILE A 434 -14.76 -7.80 4.19
N HIS A 435 -14.55 -8.19 5.45
CA HIS A 435 -15.53 -7.95 6.52
C HIS A 435 -15.87 -6.46 6.62
N VAL A 436 -14.87 -5.60 6.73
CA VAL A 436 -15.06 -4.16 6.92
C VAL A 436 -15.71 -3.54 5.70
N LYS A 437 -15.26 -3.85 4.48
CA LYS A 437 -15.84 -3.36 3.23
C LYS A 437 -17.32 -3.75 3.11
N HIS A 438 -17.64 -4.99 3.49
CA HIS A 438 -19.02 -5.45 3.58
C HIS A 438 -19.83 -4.60 4.55
N MET A 439 -19.32 -4.38 5.77
CA MET A 439 -20.00 -3.57 6.78
C MET A 439 -20.17 -2.11 6.39
N VAL A 440 -19.16 -1.47 5.78
CA VAL A 440 -19.26 -0.09 5.26
C VAL A 440 -20.41 0.01 4.27
N THR A 441 -20.44 -0.88 3.28
CA THR A 441 -21.47 -0.85 2.22
C THR A 441 -22.86 -1.07 2.81
N ARG A 442 -22.99 -2.00 3.78
CA ARG A 442 -24.24 -2.29 4.49
C ARG A 442 -24.71 -1.10 5.32
N GLU A 443 -23.81 -0.44 6.03
CA GLU A 443 -24.13 0.74 6.84
C GLU A 443 -24.49 1.95 5.99
N ILE A 444 -23.78 2.19 4.89
CA ILE A 444 -24.15 3.24 3.93
C ILE A 444 -25.57 3.01 3.40
N GLY A 445 -25.86 1.79 2.91
CA GLY A 445 -27.18 1.50 2.36
C GLY A 445 -28.28 1.50 3.43
N SER A 446 -28.02 1.06 4.66
CA SER A 446 -29.00 1.11 5.75
C SER A 446 -29.34 2.53 6.18
N SER A 447 -28.34 3.43 6.18
CA SER A 447 -28.47 4.84 6.54
C SER A 447 -29.47 5.58 5.64
N PHE A 448 -29.48 5.24 4.35
CA PHE A 448 -30.38 5.85 3.37
C PHE A 448 -31.85 5.45 3.58
N LEU A 449 -32.10 4.25 4.10
CA LEU A 449 -33.44 3.67 4.07
C LEU A 449 -34.28 3.94 5.32
N ARG A 450 -33.64 4.11 6.49
CA ARG A 450 -34.31 4.37 7.78
C ARG A 450 -33.44 5.22 8.73
N PRO A 451 -33.26 6.52 8.44
CA PRO A 451 -32.50 7.42 9.32
C PRO A 451 -33.05 7.48 10.77
N GLU A 452 -34.34 7.17 10.98
CA GLU A 452 -34.98 7.15 12.29
C GLU A 452 -34.57 5.98 13.22
N ARG A 453 -33.85 4.96 12.72
CA ARG A 453 -33.43 3.78 13.52
C ARG A 453 -31.99 3.82 14.03
N ASN A 454 -31.32 4.96 13.97
CA ASN A 454 -29.88 5.11 14.23
C ASN A 454 -29.42 5.00 15.71
N ASN A 455 -30.34 4.74 16.66
CA ASN A 455 -30.04 4.67 18.11
C ASN A 455 -30.39 3.31 18.74
N PHE A 456 -30.20 2.20 18.03
CA PHE A 456 -30.40 0.89 18.64
C PHE A 456 -29.25 0.52 19.59
N GLU A 457 -29.57 -0.20 20.66
CA GLU A 457 -28.62 -0.63 21.67
C GLU A 457 -27.49 -1.46 21.04
N GLY A 458 -26.23 -1.07 21.29
CA GLY A 458 -25.05 -1.76 20.76
C GLY A 458 -24.51 -1.25 19.42
N PHE A 459 -25.19 -0.34 18.71
CA PHE A 459 -24.70 0.21 17.44
C PHE A 459 -23.29 0.82 17.56
N GLN A 460 -23.08 1.71 18.54
CA GLN A 460 -21.77 2.33 18.77
C GLN A 460 -20.67 1.29 19.03
N LYS A 461 -20.98 0.24 19.80
CA LYS A 461 -20.02 -0.82 20.12
C LYS A 461 -19.64 -1.62 18.87
N ASN A 462 -20.61 -1.97 18.03
CA ASN A 462 -20.38 -2.69 16.78
C ASN A 462 -19.59 -1.84 15.80
N LEU A 463 -19.92 -0.55 15.67
CA LEU A 463 -19.21 0.38 14.81
C LEU A 463 -17.75 0.55 15.25
N GLN A 464 -17.50 0.71 16.55
CA GLN A 464 -16.16 0.76 17.11
C GLN A 464 -15.38 -0.53 16.86
N ALA A 465 -16.02 -1.69 16.97
CA ALA A 465 -15.39 -2.97 16.65
C ALA A 465 -14.97 -3.03 15.17
N ASN A 466 -15.84 -2.61 14.25
CA ASN A 466 -15.54 -2.59 12.81
C ASN A 466 -14.42 -1.61 12.47
N ILE A 467 -14.36 -0.44 13.11
CA ILE A 467 -13.23 0.51 12.93
C ILE A 467 -11.93 -0.13 13.39
N ASN A 468 -11.93 -0.81 14.54
CA ASN A 468 -10.74 -1.51 15.03
C ASN A 468 -10.31 -2.64 14.07
N LEU A 469 -11.25 -3.39 13.49
CA LEU A 469 -10.94 -4.40 12.46
C LEU A 469 -10.31 -3.76 11.22
N ALA A 470 -10.81 -2.59 10.79
CA ALA A 470 -10.28 -1.85 9.65
C ALA A 470 -8.84 -1.40 9.91
N LEU A 471 -8.57 -0.78 11.06
CA LEU A 471 -7.22 -0.32 11.44
C LEU A 471 -6.26 -1.51 11.66
N ASN A 472 -6.74 -2.65 12.14
CA ASN A 472 -5.93 -3.87 12.20
C ASN A 472 -5.56 -4.37 10.79
N ALA A 473 -6.49 -4.31 9.83
CA ALA A 473 -6.19 -4.63 8.44
C ALA A 473 -5.14 -3.67 7.85
N VAL A 474 -5.25 -2.37 8.13
CA VAL A 474 -4.27 -1.35 7.75
C VAL A 474 -2.87 -1.74 8.25
N ASN A 475 -2.74 -2.07 9.54
CA ASN A 475 -1.46 -2.44 10.13
C ASN A 475 -0.88 -3.69 9.48
N TYR A 476 -1.69 -4.75 9.28
CA TYR A 476 -1.20 -5.96 8.63
C TYR A 476 -0.78 -5.74 7.17
N PHE A 477 -1.53 -4.97 6.39
CA PHE A 477 -1.13 -4.65 5.02
C PHE A 477 0.15 -3.81 4.98
N ASN A 478 0.31 -2.86 5.91
CA ASN A 478 1.52 -2.05 6.00
C ASN A 478 2.76 -2.89 6.38
N GLU A 479 2.62 -3.81 7.33
CA GLU A 479 3.67 -4.76 7.71
C GLU A 479 4.10 -5.66 6.54
N GLU A 480 3.17 -6.05 5.67
CA GLU A 480 3.41 -6.88 4.48
C GLU A 480 3.84 -6.06 3.25
N GLY A 481 3.90 -4.73 3.35
CA GLY A 481 4.29 -3.83 2.26
C GLY A 481 3.25 -3.67 1.15
N VAL A 482 1.98 -3.97 1.43
CA VAL A 482 0.85 -3.91 0.49
C VAL A 482 0.09 -2.59 0.65
N LYS A 483 0.74 -1.48 0.25
CA LYS A 483 0.30 -0.11 0.58
C LYS A 483 -1.08 0.28 0.05
N TYR A 484 -1.46 -0.14 -1.17
CA TYR A 484 -2.75 0.25 -1.75
C TYR A 484 -3.93 -0.37 -0.97
N GLU A 485 -3.77 -1.61 -0.53
CA GLU A 485 -4.75 -2.35 0.25
C GLU A 485 -4.85 -1.78 1.67
N ALA A 486 -3.72 -1.35 2.25
CA ALA A 486 -3.69 -0.56 3.48
C ALA A 486 -4.47 0.75 3.32
N TYR A 487 -4.25 1.47 2.21
CA TYR A 487 -4.99 2.69 1.87
C TYR A 487 -6.50 2.45 1.75
N VAL A 488 -6.93 1.39 1.04
CA VAL A 488 -8.36 1.03 0.95
C VAL A 488 -8.95 0.68 2.32
N ALA A 489 -8.21 -0.05 3.17
CA ALA A 489 -8.65 -0.36 4.53
C ALA A 489 -8.75 0.89 5.41
N LEU A 490 -7.83 1.85 5.27
CA LEU A 490 -7.85 3.12 5.98
C LEU A 490 -9.06 3.96 5.56
N ARG A 491 -9.35 4.03 4.26
CA ARG A 491 -10.57 4.68 3.76
C ARG A 491 -11.82 4.06 4.36
N ASN A 492 -11.93 2.75 4.38
CA ASN A 492 -13.06 2.08 5.01
C ASN A 492 -13.18 2.40 6.51
N ALA A 493 -12.06 2.56 7.22
CA ALA A 493 -12.07 3.01 8.62
C ALA A 493 -12.62 4.43 8.76
N LEU A 494 -12.19 5.35 7.88
CA LEU A 494 -12.68 6.72 7.83
C LEU A 494 -14.17 6.80 7.48
N GLU A 495 -14.65 6.00 6.51
CA GLU A 495 -16.09 5.90 6.18
C GLU A 495 -16.90 5.50 7.42
N LEU A 496 -16.44 4.50 8.20
CA LEU A 496 -17.10 4.09 9.44
C LEU A 496 -17.08 5.18 10.53
N LEU A 497 -15.98 5.93 10.63
CA LEU A 497 -15.87 7.06 11.55
C LEU A 497 -16.85 8.17 11.19
N GLU A 498 -16.96 8.51 9.91
CA GLU A 498 -17.94 9.49 9.41
C GLU A 498 -19.38 9.01 9.63
N ILE A 499 -19.68 7.72 9.40
CA ILE A 499 -21.00 7.16 9.74
C ILE A 499 -21.29 7.36 11.23
N GLY A 500 -20.30 7.13 12.09
CA GLY A 500 -20.40 7.37 13.52
C GLY A 500 -20.69 8.83 13.86
N ARG A 501 -19.94 9.76 13.24
CA ARG A 501 -20.12 11.20 13.41
C ARG A 501 -21.52 11.64 13.02
N PHE A 502 -22.01 11.24 11.84
CA PHE A 502 -23.33 11.61 11.34
C PHE A 502 -24.48 10.96 12.15
N LYS A 503 -24.37 9.67 12.49
CA LYS A 503 -25.46 8.95 13.17
C LYS A 503 -25.53 9.20 14.68
N LEU A 504 -24.37 9.27 15.35
CA LEU A 504 -24.30 9.40 16.81
C LEU A 504 -24.17 10.84 17.30
N GLY A 505 -23.87 11.78 16.39
CA GLY A 505 -23.66 13.19 16.74
C GLY A 505 -22.46 13.43 17.68
N LYS A 506 -21.54 12.48 17.78
CA LYS A 506 -20.36 12.54 18.64
C LYS A 506 -19.17 11.87 17.98
N ALA A 507 -17.96 12.31 18.35
CA ALA A 507 -16.72 11.67 17.93
C ALA A 507 -16.60 10.25 18.52
N LEU A 508 -16.05 9.33 17.74
CA LEU A 508 -15.66 7.99 18.20
C LEU A 508 -14.21 8.00 18.70
N ASN A 509 -13.76 6.89 19.28
CA ASN A 509 -12.48 6.81 20.00
C ASN A 509 -11.26 6.68 19.06
N HIS A 510 -11.09 7.59 18.10
CA HIS A 510 -9.94 7.63 17.20
C HIS A 510 -9.65 9.07 16.75
N ASP A 511 -8.38 9.37 16.51
CA ASP A 511 -7.93 10.64 15.96
C ASP A 511 -8.23 10.69 14.46
N ILE A 512 -9.40 11.22 14.10
CA ILE A 512 -9.84 11.26 12.71
C ILE A 512 -8.96 12.17 11.85
N ASP A 513 -8.47 13.27 12.41
CA ASP A 513 -7.66 14.26 11.68
C ASP A 513 -6.30 13.65 11.34
N GLY A 514 -5.66 12.97 12.30
CA GLY A 514 -4.41 12.23 12.05
C GLY A 514 -4.58 11.10 11.01
N LEU A 515 -5.74 10.46 10.93
CA LEU A 515 -6.03 9.45 9.91
C LEU A 515 -6.23 10.05 8.51
N TYR A 516 -6.82 11.25 8.40
CA TYR A 516 -6.90 11.99 7.13
C TYR A 516 -5.52 12.47 6.65
N GLU A 517 -4.66 12.94 7.55
CA GLU A 517 -3.28 13.31 7.23
C GLU A 517 -2.48 12.10 6.72
N LEU A 518 -2.64 10.94 7.37
CA LEU A 518 -2.04 9.69 6.91
C LEU A 518 -2.56 9.28 5.53
N LEU A 519 -3.87 9.38 5.30
CA LEU A 519 -4.48 9.09 4.00
C LEU A 519 -3.87 9.95 2.89
N LYS A 520 -3.77 11.27 3.11
CA LYS A 520 -3.20 12.22 2.17
C LYS A 520 -1.73 11.92 1.87
N THR A 521 -0.95 11.60 2.91
CA THR A 521 0.46 11.21 2.76
C THR A 521 0.60 10.02 1.82
N TRP A 522 -0.30 9.03 1.93
CA TRP A 522 -0.30 7.86 1.06
C TRP A 522 -0.75 8.14 -0.37
N GLU A 523 -1.70 9.05 -0.57
CA GLU A 523 -2.09 9.52 -1.90
C GLU A 523 -0.91 10.20 -2.61
N ASP A 524 -0.19 11.07 -1.91
CA ASP A 524 1.01 11.74 -2.41
C ASP A 524 2.14 10.74 -2.72
N GLU A 525 2.43 9.79 -1.81
CA GLU A 525 3.47 8.77 -1.99
C GLU A 525 3.21 7.81 -3.15
N MET A 526 1.94 7.45 -3.37
CA MET A 526 1.53 6.49 -4.40
C MET A 526 1.09 7.15 -5.71
N LEU A 527 1.05 8.49 -5.76
CA LEU A 527 0.53 9.28 -6.88
C LEU A 527 -0.90 8.87 -7.25
N LEU A 528 -1.76 8.70 -6.24
CA LEU A 528 -3.17 8.42 -6.43
C LEU A 528 -3.95 9.73 -6.51
N ASP A 529 -4.96 9.77 -7.38
CA ASP A 529 -5.93 10.85 -7.35
C ASP A 529 -6.70 10.78 -6.01
N PRO A 530 -6.85 11.91 -5.29
CA PRO A 530 -7.65 11.94 -4.07
C PRO A 530 -9.06 11.45 -4.35
N VAL A 531 -9.54 10.49 -3.55
CA VAL A 531 -10.89 9.97 -3.70
C VAL A 531 -11.72 10.34 -2.49
N ASP A 532 -12.72 11.17 -2.71
CA ASP A 532 -13.66 11.58 -1.67
C ASP A 532 -14.30 10.37 -0.99
N LEU A 533 -14.52 10.51 0.33
CA LEU A 533 -15.33 9.56 1.07
C LEU A 533 -16.79 9.66 0.61
N GLN A 534 -17.44 8.51 0.50
CA GLN A 534 -18.82 8.41 0.04
C GLN A 534 -19.80 8.90 1.09
N VAL A 535 -19.53 8.59 2.37
CA VAL A 535 -20.44 8.88 3.49
C VAL A 535 -20.74 10.37 3.60
N PRO A 536 -19.76 11.30 3.68
CA PRO A 536 -20.06 12.73 3.76
C PRO A 536 -20.98 13.23 2.64
N GLY A 537 -20.66 12.92 1.38
CA GLY A 537 -21.47 13.33 0.24
C GLY A 537 -22.87 12.70 0.22
N ILE A 538 -23.03 11.47 0.73
CA ILE A 538 -24.34 10.82 0.88
C ILE A 538 -25.17 11.51 1.96
N PHE A 539 -24.59 11.80 3.13
CA PHE A 539 -25.31 12.45 4.24
C PHE A 539 -25.63 13.91 3.95
N GLU A 540 -24.76 14.64 3.25
CA GLU A 540 -25.05 15.99 2.77
C GLU A 540 -26.27 15.99 1.82
N ARG A 541 -26.30 15.07 0.84
CA ARG A 541 -27.45 14.88 -0.05
C ARG A 541 -28.73 14.46 0.69
N ALA A 542 -28.61 13.62 1.72
CA ALA A 542 -29.76 13.21 2.53
C ALA A 542 -30.28 14.33 3.45
N GLY A 543 -29.39 15.22 3.92
CA GLY A 543 -29.72 16.41 4.71
C GLY A 543 -30.40 17.51 3.89
N LEU A 544 -30.09 17.60 2.59
CA LEU A 544 -30.79 18.43 1.60
C LEU A 544 -32.19 17.84 1.30
N LYS A 545 -33.10 17.90 2.27
CA LYS A 545 -34.49 17.45 2.14
C LYS A 545 -35.17 18.00 0.87
N ALA A 546 -35.84 17.11 0.14
CA ALA A 546 -36.97 17.34 -0.78
C ALA A 546 -36.77 18.19 -2.06
N THR A 547 -35.60 18.79 -2.33
CA THR A 547 -35.45 19.70 -3.49
C THR A 547 -34.91 19.04 -4.76
N LYS A 548 -34.29 17.85 -4.68
CA LYS A 548 -33.57 17.22 -5.81
C LYS A 548 -34.04 15.80 -6.19
N GLU A 549 -35.16 15.31 -5.67
CA GLU A 549 -35.69 13.97 -6.03
C GLU A 549 -35.92 13.81 -7.55
N GLY A 550 -36.11 14.92 -8.26
CA GLY A 550 -36.25 14.96 -9.70
C GLY A 550 -34.98 14.73 -10.51
N GLU A 551 -33.82 15.20 -10.03
CA GLU A 551 -32.55 15.09 -10.77
C GLU A 551 -32.14 13.63 -10.98
N VAL A 552 -32.47 12.74 -10.03
CA VAL A 552 -32.13 11.30 -10.13
C VAL A 552 -32.87 10.62 -11.28
N ILE A 553 -34.11 11.02 -11.56
CA ILE A 553 -34.93 10.40 -12.63
C ILE A 553 -34.45 10.86 -14.02
N ALA A 554 -33.79 12.01 -14.12
CA ALA A 554 -33.29 12.55 -15.39
C ALA A 554 -32.39 11.55 -16.13
N ASP A 555 -31.56 10.81 -15.41
CA ASP A 555 -30.54 9.94 -16.02
C ASP A 555 -30.98 8.47 -16.18
N PHE A 556 -32.24 8.14 -15.92
CA PHE A 556 -32.69 6.75 -15.97
C PHE A 556 -32.84 6.24 -17.42
N THR A 557 -32.47 5.00 -17.70
CA THR A 557 -32.81 4.37 -18.99
C THR A 557 -34.28 3.95 -19.02
N ASP A 558 -34.83 3.70 -20.22
CA ASP A 558 -36.22 3.21 -20.37
C ASP A 558 -36.48 1.91 -19.57
N GLU A 559 -35.49 1.02 -19.50
CA GLU A 559 -35.56 -0.20 -18.70
C GLU A 559 -35.64 0.12 -17.20
N GLN A 560 -34.87 1.10 -16.74
CA GLN A 560 -34.89 1.56 -15.35
C GLN A 560 -36.23 2.19 -14.97
N ASN A 561 -36.80 2.99 -15.86
CA ASN A 561 -38.14 3.55 -15.70
C ASN A 561 -39.19 2.43 -15.64
N GLN A 562 -39.14 1.44 -16.54
CA GLN A 562 -40.07 0.30 -16.50
C GLN A 562 -39.98 -0.48 -15.19
N ILE A 563 -38.78 -0.69 -14.66
CA ILE A 563 -38.59 -1.42 -13.40
C ILE A 563 -39.11 -0.61 -12.22
N LEU A 564 -38.82 0.70 -12.17
CA LEU A 564 -39.36 1.60 -11.15
C LEU A 564 -40.90 1.64 -11.21
N SER A 565 -41.49 1.77 -12.40
CA SER A 565 -42.94 1.74 -12.58
C SER A 565 -43.56 0.43 -12.13
N ARG A 566 -42.93 -0.73 -12.43
CA ARG A 566 -43.42 -2.03 -11.95
C ARG A 566 -43.38 -2.14 -10.42
N LEU A 567 -42.37 -1.58 -9.78
CA LEU A 567 -42.26 -1.57 -8.32
C LEU A 567 -43.35 -0.69 -7.68
N LEU A 568 -43.55 0.52 -8.20
CA LEU A 568 -44.60 1.45 -7.77
C LEU A 568 -46.02 0.91 -8.07
N SER A 569 -46.22 0.28 -9.23
CA SER A 569 -47.47 -0.39 -9.59
C SER A 569 -47.81 -1.52 -8.61
N ARG A 570 -46.83 -2.35 -8.21
CA ARG A 570 -47.05 -3.39 -7.20
C ARG A 570 -47.40 -2.83 -5.83
N LYS A 571 -46.72 -1.75 -5.42
CA LYS A 571 -46.98 -1.05 -4.15
C LYS A 571 -48.44 -0.63 -4.02
N ASP A 572 -48.95 -0.01 -5.07
CA ASP A 572 -50.28 0.61 -5.08
C ASP A 572 -51.36 -0.36 -5.60
N GLY A 573 -51.02 -1.63 -5.86
CA GLY A 573 -51.95 -2.64 -6.36
C GLY A 573 -52.49 -2.35 -7.76
N MET A 574 -51.72 -1.65 -8.60
CA MET A 574 -52.15 -1.19 -9.91
C MET A 574 -52.25 -2.33 -10.94
N SER A 575 -53.25 -2.25 -11.82
CA SER A 575 -53.42 -3.09 -13.00
C SER A 575 -52.36 -2.83 -14.07
N THR A 576 -52.25 -3.74 -15.05
CA THR A 576 -51.33 -3.59 -16.20
C THR A 576 -51.62 -2.35 -17.04
N ASN A 577 -52.88 -1.91 -17.13
CA ASN A 577 -53.24 -0.68 -17.85
C ASN A 577 -52.76 0.57 -17.10
N GLN A 578 -52.91 0.57 -15.77
CA GLN A 578 -52.44 1.65 -14.89
C GLN A 578 -50.91 1.79 -14.90
N LEU A 579 -50.19 0.66 -15.04
CA LEU A 579 -48.73 0.65 -15.21
C LEU A 579 -48.29 1.47 -16.44
N GLY A 580 -49.04 1.43 -17.55
CA GLY A 580 -48.73 2.21 -18.74
C GLY A 580 -48.77 3.72 -18.49
N TYR A 581 -49.76 4.21 -17.73
CA TYR A 581 -49.87 5.63 -17.39
C TYR A 581 -48.81 6.07 -16.37
N LEU A 582 -48.44 5.19 -15.44
CA LEU A 582 -47.34 5.43 -14.52
C LEU A 582 -45.99 5.52 -15.24
N ILE A 583 -45.73 4.65 -16.23
CA ILE A 583 -44.54 4.76 -17.09
C ILE A 583 -44.54 6.11 -17.82
N GLY A 584 -45.69 6.50 -18.38
CA GLY A 584 -45.86 7.81 -19.02
C GLY A 584 -45.57 8.99 -18.08
N GLU A 585 -45.99 8.91 -16.81
CA GLU A 585 -45.67 9.91 -15.79
C GLU A 585 -44.18 9.96 -15.47
N ILE A 586 -43.53 8.83 -15.24
CA ILE A 586 -42.09 8.81 -14.93
C ILE A 586 -41.27 9.37 -16.10
N ASN A 587 -41.59 8.96 -17.34
CA ASN A 587 -40.94 9.50 -18.55
C ASN A 587 -41.20 11.01 -18.70
N SER A 588 -42.41 11.47 -18.34
CA SER A 588 -42.72 12.89 -18.39
C SER A 588 -41.90 13.71 -17.38
N TYR A 589 -41.75 13.20 -16.16
CA TYR A 589 -40.89 13.80 -15.14
C TYR A 589 -39.44 13.82 -15.61
N GLN A 590 -38.95 12.71 -16.17
CA GLN A 590 -37.61 12.62 -16.72
C GLN A 590 -37.33 13.70 -17.77
N GLU A 591 -38.24 13.89 -18.74
CA GLU A 591 -38.07 14.91 -19.79
C GLU A 591 -38.04 16.33 -19.22
N VAL A 592 -38.84 16.61 -18.19
CA VAL A 592 -38.79 17.92 -17.51
C VAL A 592 -37.43 18.12 -16.84
N PHE A 593 -36.92 17.13 -16.11
CA PHE A 593 -35.64 17.27 -15.39
C PHE A 593 -34.42 17.29 -16.32
N LYS A 594 -34.47 16.64 -17.48
CA LYS A 594 -33.42 16.75 -18.50
C LYS A 594 -33.33 18.15 -19.12
N ARG A 595 -34.47 18.84 -19.26
CA ARG A 595 -34.60 20.03 -20.11
C ARG A 595 -34.76 21.32 -19.34
N CYS A 596 -35.21 21.25 -18.09
CA CYS A 596 -35.54 22.42 -17.29
C CYS A 596 -34.63 22.52 -16.07
N PRO A 597 -34.24 23.75 -15.65
CA PRO A 597 -33.55 23.95 -14.39
C PRO A 597 -34.47 23.55 -13.22
N PRO A 598 -34.11 22.57 -12.37
CA PRO A 598 -35.00 22.05 -11.33
C PRO A 598 -35.35 23.11 -10.27
N ASP A 599 -34.50 24.11 -10.07
CA ASP A 599 -34.75 25.22 -9.14
C ASP A 599 -35.75 26.25 -9.69
N GLU A 600 -35.96 26.28 -11.00
CA GLU A 600 -36.84 27.25 -11.65
C GLU A 600 -38.20 26.66 -12.04
N ILE A 601 -38.20 25.42 -12.52
CA ILE A 601 -39.38 24.76 -13.10
C ILE A 601 -39.70 23.50 -12.29
N GLY A 602 -40.93 23.41 -11.80
CA GLY A 602 -41.52 22.19 -11.27
C GLY A 602 -42.48 21.56 -12.26
N VAL A 603 -42.74 20.27 -12.09
CA VAL A 603 -43.84 19.55 -12.75
C VAL A 603 -44.80 19.03 -11.71
N ARG A 604 -46.10 19.17 -11.97
CA ARG A 604 -47.17 18.65 -11.12
C ARG A 604 -48.11 17.79 -11.93
N SER A 605 -48.25 16.54 -11.51
CA SER A 605 -49.28 15.62 -11.97
C SER A 605 -50.65 16.00 -11.43
N ILE A 606 -51.63 16.07 -12.34
CA ILE A 606 -53.03 16.30 -12.07
C ILE A 606 -53.78 15.01 -12.38
N TYR A 607 -54.34 14.43 -11.33
CA TYR A 607 -55.23 13.28 -11.41
C TYR A 607 -56.68 13.77 -11.42
N GLN A 608 -57.56 13.09 -12.14
CA GLN A 608 -58.98 13.44 -12.11
C GLN A 608 -59.53 13.23 -10.68
N PRO A 609 -60.13 14.25 -10.06
CA PRO A 609 -60.62 14.15 -8.68
C PRO A 609 -61.99 13.48 -8.70
N VAL A 610 -62.01 12.17 -8.95
CA VAL A 610 -63.23 11.38 -8.80
C VAL A 610 -63.10 10.58 -7.50
N PRO A 611 -63.97 10.83 -6.50
CA PRO A 611 -64.04 9.99 -5.31
C PRO A 611 -64.14 8.52 -5.72
N ASP A 612 -63.38 7.65 -5.05
CA ASP A 612 -63.38 6.19 -5.25
C ASP A 612 -62.81 5.67 -6.58
N VAL A 613 -62.25 6.53 -7.45
CA VAL A 613 -61.51 6.09 -8.64
C VAL A 613 -60.02 5.93 -8.29
N PRO A 614 -59.43 4.74 -8.51
CA PRO A 614 -58.00 4.51 -8.28
C PRO A 614 -57.14 5.51 -9.06
N ARG A 615 -56.00 5.91 -8.46
CA ARG A 615 -54.98 6.69 -9.15
C ARG A 615 -54.56 5.93 -10.43
N TYR A 616 -54.39 6.65 -11.54
CA TYR A 616 -54.07 6.11 -12.87
C TYR A 616 -55.20 5.36 -13.61
N ASP A 617 -56.48 5.49 -13.25
CA ASP A 617 -57.54 4.95 -14.14
C ASP A 617 -57.67 5.73 -15.48
N HIS A 618 -57.10 6.93 -15.51
CA HIS A 618 -56.97 7.76 -16.70
C HIS A 618 -55.52 8.22 -16.89
N PRO A 619 -55.13 8.60 -18.12
CA PRO A 619 -53.83 9.21 -18.37
C PRO A 619 -53.61 10.44 -17.46
N VAL A 620 -52.39 10.61 -16.98
CA VAL A 620 -52.03 11.73 -16.10
C VAL A 620 -51.96 13.00 -16.93
N ARG A 621 -52.45 14.12 -16.36
CA ARG A 621 -52.24 15.45 -16.94
C ARG A 621 -51.13 16.16 -16.21
N TYR A 622 -50.36 16.97 -16.90
CA TYR A 622 -49.21 17.66 -16.36
C TYR A 622 -49.38 19.16 -16.45
N VAL A 623 -48.89 19.84 -15.42
CA VAL A 623 -48.73 21.29 -15.39
C VAL A 623 -47.29 21.60 -15.02
N LEU A 624 -46.66 22.49 -15.79
CA LEU A 624 -45.37 23.08 -15.41
C LEU A 624 -45.63 24.27 -14.49
N ILE A 625 -44.77 24.42 -13.48
CA ILE A 625 -44.86 25.48 -12.47
C ILE A 625 -43.55 26.26 -12.46
N LYS A 626 -43.60 27.56 -12.78
CA LYS A 626 -42.45 28.46 -12.60
C LYS A 626 -42.39 28.87 -11.13
N LYS A 627 -41.43 28.30 -10.39
CA LYS A 627 -41.36 28.39 -8.92
C LYS A 627 -41.22 29.84 -8.42
N SER A 628 -40.51 30.70 -9.15
CA SER A 628 -40.23 32.08 -8.73
C SER A 628 -41.49 32.96 -8.60
N PHE A 629 -42.54 32.67 -9.37
CA PHE A 629 -43.77 33.48 -9.37
C PHE A 629 -45.05 32.63 -9.23
N ASN A 630 -44.90 31.32 -9.00
CA ASN A 630 -45.99 30.34 -8.91
C ASN A 630 -46.95 30.38 -10.12
N PHE A 631 -46.39 30.56 -11.32
CA PHE A 631 -47.16 30.57 -12.58
C PHE A 631 -47.29 29.14 -13.12
N GLU A 632 -48.47 28.78 -13.60
CA GLU A 632 -48.81 27.41 -14.02
C GLU A 632 -49.14 27.35 -15.52
N SER A 633 -48.68 26.32 -16.22
CA SER A 633 -49.06 26.06 -17.61
C SER A 633 -50.50 25.56 -17.72
N SER A 634 -51.07 25.59 -18.93
CA SER A 634 -52.32 24.85 -19.17
C SER A 634 -52.09 23.35 -18.95
N PRO A 635 -53.02 22.62 -18.31
CA PRO A 635 -52.83 21.19 -18.07
C PRO A 635 -52.93 20.37 -19.36
N SER A 636 -51.92 19.57 -19.65
CA SER A 636 -51.83 18.74 -20.88
C SER A 636 -51.67 17.25 -20.55
N TYR A 637 -52.21 16.36 -21.37
CA TYR A 637 -51.92 14.91 -21.28
C TYR A 637 -50.54 14.54 -21.85
N ASP A 638 -49.96 15.45 -22.61
CA ASP A 638 -48.63 15.33 -23.21
C ASP A 638 -47.73 16.42 -22.62
N ILE A 639 -46.68 16.04 -21.91
CA ILE A 639 -45.72 16.95 -21.27
C ILE A 639 -44.94 17.80 -22.30
N PHE A 640 -44.83 17.35 -23.55
CA PHE A 640 -44.13 18.08 -24.59
C PHE A 640 -44.84 19.38 -24.97
N VAL A 641 -46.18 19.42 -24.86
CA VAL A 641 -46.97 20.62 -25.13
C VAL A 641 -46.57 21.78 -24.19
N PRO A 642 -46.65 21.66 -22.86
CA PRO A 642 -46.25 22.76 -21.97
C PRO A 642 -44.74 23.03 -22.02
N LEU A 643 -43.88 22.03 -22.26
CA LEU A 643 -42.45 22.25 -22.47
C LEU A 643 -42.19 23.12 -23.71
N LYS A 644 -42.90 22.86 -24.81
CA LYS A 644 -42.82 23.64 -26.05
C LYS A 644 -43.39 25.04 -25.89
N ASP A 645 -44.54 25.17 -25.25
CA ASP A 645 -45.18 26.47 -24.98
C ASP A 645 -44.28 27.39 -24.14
N TRP A 646 -43.47 26.81 -23.25
CA TRP A 646 -42.56 27.54 -22.37
C TRP A 646 -41.13 27.66 -22.93
N GLY A 647 -40.87 27.18 -24.14
CA GLY A 647 -39.57 27.31 -24.80
C GLY A 647 -38.47 26.36 -24.29
N TYR A 648 -38.82 25.34 -23.51
CA TYR A 648 -37.90 24.30 -23.04
C TYR A 648 -37.79 23.10 -24.00
N TRP A 649 -38.57 23.11 -25.08
CA TRP A 649 -38.49 22.15 -26.18
C TRP A 649 -37.98 22.83 -27.45
N ILE A 650 -36.68 22.67 -27.72
CA ILE A 650 -36.11 22.95 -29.03
C ILE A 650 -36.17 21.62 -29.78
N GLU A 651 -36.97 21.55 -30.85
CA GLU A 651 -36.83 20.45 -31.80
C GLU A 651 -35.38 20.52 -32.29
N GLU A 652 -34.54 19.56 -31.88
CA GLU A 652 -33.26 19.35 -32.52
C GLU A 652 -33.59 19.16 -34.00
N TYR A 653 -33.33 20.19 -34.80
CA TYR A 653 -33.40 20.09 -36.24
C TYR A 653 -32.50 18.92 -36.61
N ASN A 654 -33.11 17.82 -37.06
CA ASN A 654 -32.44 16.66 -37.62
C ASN A 654 -31.55 17.14 -38.80
N ASN A 655 -30.36 17.63 -38.49
CA ASN A 655 -29.27 17.85 -39.43
C ASN A 655 -28.44 16.57 -39.51
N SER A 656 -29.14 15.46 -39.80
CA SER A 656 -28.55 14.20 -40.25
C SER A 656 -29.15 13.89 -41.63
N ALA A 657 -28.71 14.68 -42.61
CA ALA A 657 -28.67 14.33 -44.01
C ALA A 657 -27.21 14.08 -44.42
#